data_AF-A0A7Y9R4E6-F1
#
_entry.id   AF-A0A7Y9R4E6-F1
#
_cell.length_a   1.000
_cell.length_b   1.000
_cell.length_c   1.000
_cell.angle_alpha   90.00
_cell.angle_beta   90.00
_cell.angle_gamma   90.00
#
_symmetry.space_group_name_H-M   'P 1'
#
loop_
_entity.id
_entity.type
_entity.pdbx_description
1 polymer ?
#
loop_
_entity_poly.entity_id
_entity_poly.type
_entity_poly.pdbx_seq_one_letter_code
_entity_poly.pdbx_strand_id
1 'polypeptide(L)'
;MYRVSGNTTTGFHGYDTFKDSGTTGTDKIVVTGATLAVDIGIKGWSATGIEQVDATGTTGAVRLLDTGDANLLDFRTATLTGSNLVIDAAYGNDTVYGSAGADTIVAGSGDDVLDGGAGGDTYRVTGNEAGGWASFHSYDTYQDTGTSGTDKIAALGTGNVDIGFKGNFGATGGIEAIDATGATGTVRLLGDGGNSTLDFRTVTLTGSNIVIDGAYGHDVLYGSAQDNVIVSGWGDDTVDGAGGSDTFRITGNTTTGFQGYDTYADTGTAGTDKIVALGTGDVDIGFKGNFGATGGIEVIDASGATGNVRLLGDSGAQTLDFRTVTLTGTRLVIDAGNGNDVVYGSAGADTLVSHNGEDTVDGAGGSDTYRVTGNTTTGFHGYDTYKDSGTAGTDKIVALGTGDVDIGLLGSFGATSGIEAIDASGATGNVRLLGDNSASTLDFRTVTLTGTRLVIDASNGNDTVYGSAGNDTLVSNHGEDLLDGAGGSDTYRVTGNAAATFHGRDTYKDSGTSGTDTVMALGAGDVDIGVHDWQGTGIEVVDGTGAAGRVRLWANDSANLLDFSTTTFVGSNILIDGAYGSDTIKGSAGNDVILGGADADLLDGQNGSDTYRVTGNRAAGWNSFHHFDLYADTGTTGTDKIVALGTGDVDIGVAGWQNTGIEVVDATGATGLVRLLGRDEADVMDFRTTTLVGANLVIDGGYSNDTIFGSAGADTIIGAGNDDLVDGAEEGDTFRVTGNVAGGWSSFQGYDTYSDTGTTGIDRLVALGGAVDIGLAGWQNTGVETIDATGATGTVRLLGGDDATLFDFSTTTLTGSNLLIDGAWGSDTLVGSAAADQIVGGGGDDRLDGFEGSDTYQVTGNQAEGWRSFQGFDTYQDTGTTGIDTLHAQGAGDVDIGLLNFDVSSGIEVIDTRDVVGQTRIVGSWSDDVLDFSGTSILGSRVVIDGSGGTDVVFGSAGDDTIIGGSGADSMAGGTGNDVYRVGRGASLDVIWDYDETAGNQDVIEFGPDIAIDQLWFQRLDGFLEVSVIGSWDRVYVMDWDTGPASQVEQFRTADGHVLLNTQVDTLISAMAAFDAPSGGTTTLPEAYRAALVPLITSTWS
;
A
#
# COMPACT_ATOMS: atom_id res chain seq x y z
N MET A 1 -2.92 61.90 -97.64
CA MET A 1 -1.57 61.26 -97.78
C MET A 1 -0.47 62.20 -97.29
N TYR A 2 0.23 61.81 -96.24
CA TYR A 2 1.42 62.48 -95.70
C TYR A 2 2.68 61.73 -96.15
N ARG A 3 3.75 62.46 -96.50
CA ARG A 3 5.04 61.85 -96.87
C ARG A 3 6.12 62.26 -95.87
N VAL A 4 6.76 61.28 -95.26
CA VAL A 4 7.87 61.49 -94.33
C VAL A 4 9.14 60.99 -95.01
N SER A 5 10.12 61.88 -95.19
CA SER A 5 11.42 61.54 -95.80
C SER A 5 12.50 61.49 -94.71
N GLY A 6 13.21 60.36 -94.59
CA GLY A 6 14.28 60.21 -93.60
C GLY A 6 15.57 60.94 -94.00
N ASN A 7 16.30 61.46 -93.01
CA ASN A 7 17.61 62.10 -93.21
C ASN A 7 18.76 61.08 -93.12
N THR A 8 19.85 61.31 -93.87
CA THR A 8 21.08 60.50 -93.88
C THR A 8 22.06 60.84 -92.74
N THR A 9 21.71 61.76 -91.84
CA THR A 9 22.55 62.19 -90.70
C THR A 9 21.77 62.16 -89.39
N THR A 10 22.39 61.64 -88.33
CA THR A 10 21.85 61.49 -86.97
C THR A 10 21.36 62.83 -86.40
N GLY A 11 20.05 63.00 -86.27
CA GLY A 11 19.44 64.17 -85.63
C GLY A 11 17.93 63.98 -85.48
N PHE A 12 17.46 64.08 -84.24
CA PHE A 12 16.05 64.01 -83.84
C PHE A 12 15.20 65.00 -84.65
N HIS A 13 14.18 64.49 -85.36
CA HIS A 13 13.13 65.32 -85.94
C HIS A 13 12.13 65.65 -84.83
N GLY A 14 11.73 66.91 -84.70
CA GLY A 14 10.73 67.31 -83.70
C GLY A 14 9.40 66.56 -83.90
N TYR A 15 8.63 66.46 -82.83
CA TYR A 15 7.33 65.78 -82.84
C TYR A 15 6.33 66.50 -83.76
N ASP A 16 5.92 65.84 -84.85
CA ASP A 16 4.89 66.33 -85.77
C ASP A 16 3.53 65.69 -85.43
N THR A 17 2.51 66.49 -85.13
CA THR A 17 1.15 65.97 -84.90
C THR A 17 0.40 65.83 -86.22
N PHE A 18 0.05 64.59 -86.60
CA PHE A 18 -0.76 64.29 -87.77
C PHE A 18 -2.23 64.18 -87.38
N LYS A 19 -3.11 64.94 -88.05
CA LYS A 19 -4.55 64.92 -87.80
C LYS A 19 -5.34 65.14 -89.09
N ASP A 20 -6.30 64.25 -89.35
CA ASP A 20 -7.37 64.46 -90.31
C ASP A 20 -8.71 64.76 -89.59
N SER A 21 -9.55 65.53 -90.27
CA SER A 21 -10.91 65.88 -89.82
C SER A 21 -11.97 65.53 -90.88
N GLY A 22 -11.58 64.81 -91.93
CA GLY A 22 -12.46 64.30 -92.97
C GLY A 22 -13.32 63.14 -92.51
N THR A 23 -14.38 62.83 -93.27
CA THR A 23 -15.30 61.71 -92.99
C THR A 23 -15.38 60.70 -94.13
N THR A 24 -14.60 60.90 -95.21
CA THR A 24 -14.60 60.06 -96.41
C THR A 24 -13.22 60.07 -97.06
N GLY A 25 -12.60 58.90 -97.25
CA GLY A 25 -11.25 58.78 -97.81
C GLY A 25 -10.47 57.66 -97.14
N THR A 26 -9.27 57.37 -97.63
CA THR A 26 -8.27 56.57 -96.90
C THR A 26 -7.02 57.41 -96.81
N ASP A 27 -6.66 57.82 -95.61
CA ASP A 27 -5.52 58.66 -95.33
C ASP A 27 -4.33 57.82 -94.89
N LYS A 28 -3.21 58.08 -95.57
CA LYS A 28 -1.99 57.27 -95.49
C LYS A 28 -0.76 58.11 -95.19
N ILE A 29 0.06 57.68 -94.24
CA ILE A 29 1.44 58.13 -94.06
C ILE A 29 2.34 57.18 -94.86
N VAL A 30 3.18 57.73 -95.75
CA VAL A 30 4.17 56.96 -96.53
C VAL A 30 5.57 57.44 -96.19
N VAL A 31 6.42 56.52 -95.75
CA VAL A 31 7.82 56.79 -95.42
C VAL A 31 8.72 56.27 -96.53
N THR A 32 9.62 57.10 -97.06
CA THR A 32 10.49 56.72 -98.19
C THR A 32 11.94 57.18 -97.98
N GLY A 33 12.90 56.34 -98.38
CA GLY A 33 14.31 56.73 -98.57
C GLY A 33 15.19 56.70 -97.31
N ALA A 34 14.70 56.17 -96.20
CA ALA A 34 15.44 56.10 -94.94
C ALA A 34 16.29 54.82 -94.81
N THR A 35 17.61 54.98 -94.62
CA THR A 35 18.53 53.90 -94.22
C THR A 35 18.85 53.89 -92.72
N LEU A 36 18.48 54.97 -92.01
CA LEU A 36 18.59 55.14 -90.55
C LEU A 36 17.19 55.19 -89.93
N ALA A 37 17.10 55.15 -88.59
CA ALA A 37 15.81 55.20 -87.88
C ALA A 37 15.07 56.52 -88.11
N VAL A 38 13.74 56.45 -88.21
CA VAL A 38 12.82 57.58 -88.38
C VAL A 38 11.75 57.51 -87.30
N ASP A 39 11.67 58.52 -86.45
CA ASP A 39 10.65 58.62 -85.41
C ASP A 39 9.49 59.53 -85.89
N ILE A 40 8.26 59.04 -85.74
CA ILE A 40 7.01 59.73 -86.05
C ILE A 40 6.30 59.95 -84.72
N GLY A 41 6.36 61.17 -84.21
CA GLY A 41 5.67 61.55 -82.97
C GLY A 41 4.15 61.38 -83.09
N ILE A 42 3.54 60.67 -82.15
CA ILE A 42 2.10 60.52 -82.03
C ILE A 42 1.64 60.88 -80.61
N LYS A 43 0.38 61.29 -80.45
CA LYS A 43 -0.24 61.60 -79.15
C LYS A 43 -1.64 61.01 -79.14
N GLY A 44 -1.70 59.69 -78.92
CA GLY A 44 -2.87 58.84 -79.15
C GLY A 44 -3.21 58.66 -80.64
N TRP A 45 -3.44 57.42 -81.09
CA TRP A 45 -3.64 57.10 -82.52
C TRP A 45 -5.11 57.25 -82.99
N SER A 46 -6.08 56.82 -82.18
CA SER A 46 -7.51 56.87 -82.54
C SER A 46 -8.05 58.29 -82.75
N ALA A 47 -7.34 59.31 -82.25
CA ALA A 47 -7.66 60.72 -82.41
C ALA A 47 -7.09 61.37 -83.68
N THR A 48 -6.30 60.63 -84.48
CA THR A 48 -5.58 61.16 -85.66
C THR A 48 -6.41 61.13 -86.94
N GLY A 49 -7.37 60.21 -87.08
CA GLY A 49 -8.10 60.00 -88.33
C GLY A 49 -7.23 59.47 -89.49
N ILE A 50 -6.10 58.82 -89.18
CA ILE A 50 -5.20 58.21 -90.18
C ILE A 50 -5.46 56.70 -90.24
N GLU A 51 -5.76 56.17 -91.44
CA GLU A 51 -6.08 54.74 -91.60
C GLU A 51 -4.90 53.87 -92.07
N GLN A 52 -3.81 54.44 -92.60
CA GLN A 52 -2.68 53.63 -93.10
C GLN A 52 -1.30 54.22 -92.82
N VAL A 53 -0.33 53.36 -92.51
CA VAL A 53 1.10 53.70 -92.47
C VAL A 53 1.87 52.70 -93.34
N ASP A 54 2.74 53.20 -94.21
CA ASP A 54 3.56 52.38 -95.12
C ASP A 54 5.02 52.78 -95.08
N ALA A 55 5.82 51.87 -94.54
CA ALA A 55 7.25 51.93 -94.37
C ALA A 55 8.02 51.05 -95.38
N THR A 56 7.35 50.41 -96.36
CA THR A 56 7.97 49.44 -97.28
C THR A 56 9.12 50.01 -98.13
N GLY A 57 9.20 51.34 -98.27
CA GLY A 57 10.26 52.05 -98.99
C GLY A 57 11.49 52.39 -98.15
N THR A 58 11.68 51.77 -96.98
CA THR A 58 12.76 52.07 -96.04
C THR A 58 13.44 50.80 -95.51
N THR A 59 14.68 50.93 -95.04
CA THR A 59 15.44 49.82 -94.41
C THR A 59 15.82 50.12 -92.97
N GLY A 60 15.83 51.38 -92.53
CA GLY A 60 16.00 51.76 -91.12
C GLY A 60 14.66 51.68 -90.36
N ALA A 61 14.68 51.52 -89.04
CA ALA A 61 13.44 51.39 -88.25
C ALA A 61 12.53 52.63 -88.38
N VAL A 62 11.23 52.44 -88.55
CA VAL A 62 10.23 53.53 -88.51
C VAL A 62 9.48 53.39 -87.19
N ARG A 63 9.60 54.35 -86.27
CA ARG A 63 8.94 54.29 -84.96
C ARG A 63 7.73 55.22 -84.93
N LEU A 64 6.57 54.68 -84.56
CA LEU A 64 5.40 55.47 -84.16
C LEU A 64 5.56 55.74 -82.66
N LEU A 65 6.18 56.87 -82.35
CA LEU A 65 6.69 57.20 -81.03
C LEU A 65 5.68 58.07 -80.26
N ASP A 66 5.19 57.59 -79.13
CA ASP A 66 4.33 58.40 -78.25
C ASP A 66 5.09 59.60 -77.65
N THR A 67 4.35 60.64 -77.28
CA THR A 67 4.91 61.95 -76.87
C THR A 67 4.37 62.45 -75.53
N GLY A 68 3.63 61.65 -74.75
CA GLY A 68 3.23 62.05 -73.40
C GLY A 68 2.48 60.99 -72.59
N ASP A 69 2.39 61.23 -71.28
CA ASP A 69 2.00 60.19 -70.32
C ASP A 69 0.54 59.68 -70.49
N ALA A 70 0.38 58.35 -70.54
CA ALA A 70 -0.89 57.60 -70.44
C ALA A 70 -1.88 57.78 -71.60
N ASN A 71 -1.40 57.58 -72.82
CA ASN A 71 -2.18 57.64 -74.06
C ASN A 71 -2.79 56.29 -74.47
N LEU A 72 -3.84 56.37 -75.30
CA LEU A 72 -4.44 55.24 -76.00
C LEU A 72 -3.97 55.22 -77.47
N LEU A 73 -3.20 54.20 -77.83
CA LEU A 73 -2.66 53.96 -79.16
C LEU A 73 -3.42 52.78 -79.79
N ASP A 74 -4.60 53.06 -80.36
CA ASP A 74 -5.49 52.02 -80.92
C ASP A 74 -5.39 51.93 -82.45
N PHE A 75 -4.64 50.95 -82.95
CA PHE A 75 -4.37 50.67 -84.36
C PHE A 75 -5.29 49.59 -84.97
N ARG A 76 -6.29 49.08 -84.25
CA ARG A 76 -7.15 47.97 -84.72
C ARG A 76 -7.88 48.23 -86.03
N THR A 77 -8.08 49.51 -86.37
CA THR A 77 -8.72 49.95 -87.62
C THR A 77 -7.73 50.47 -88.66
N ALA A 78 -6.44 50.55 -88.33
CA ALA A 78 -5.38 51.02 -89.21
C ALA A 78 -4.69 49.86 -89.92
N THR A 79 -4.18 50.10 -91.14
CA THR A 79 -3.30 49.16 -91.85
C THR A 79 -1.85 49.64 -91.74
N LEU A 80 -1.05 48.89 -91.00
CA LEU A 80 0.37 49.11 -90.83
C LEU A 80 1.15 48.19 -91.80
N THR A 81 2.06 48.75 -92.61
CA THR A 81 2.80 47.99 -93.63
C THR A 81 4.28 48.30 -93.61
N GLY A 82 5.12 47.26 -93.59
CA GLY A 82 6.58 47.34 -93.55
C GLY A 82 7.15 46.66 -92.32
N SER A 83 8.09 45.72 -92.51
CA SER A 83 8.64 44.86 -91.45
C SER A 83 9.58 45.57 -90.48
N ASN A 84 9.85 46.85 -90.72
CA ASN A 84 10.73 47.72 -89.93
C ASN A 84 9.94 48.80 -89.17
N LEU A 85 8.60 48.75 -89.22
CA LEU A 85 7.71 49.62 -88.48
C LEU A 85 7.59 49.11 -87.03
N VAL A 86 7.69 50.03 -86.06
CA VAL A 86 7.62 49.76 -84.62
C VAL A 86 6.65 50.74 -83.99
N ILE A 87 5.72 50.28 -83.18
CA ILE A 87 4.91 51.09 -82.28
C ILE A 87 5.70 51.26 -80.99
N ASP A 88 5.93 52.48 -80.53
CA ASP A 88 6.76 52.78 -79.35
C ASP A 88 5.96 53.67 -78.40
N ALA A 89 5.52 53.11 -77.28
CA ALA A 89 4.68 53.79 -76.29
C ALA A 89 5.47 54.76 -75.37
N ALA A 90 6.80 54.80 -75.48
CA ALA A 90 7.65 55.81 -74.84
C ALA A 90 7.54 55.90 -73.30
N TYR A 91 7.08 57.03 -72.74
CA TYR A 91 7.00 57.25 -71.29
C TYR A 91 5.52 57.41 -70.89
N GLY A 92 5.07 56.67 -69.86
CA GLY A 92 3.70 56.76 -69.37
C GLY A 92 3.10 55.38 -69.07
N ASN A 93 1.87 55.35 -68.57
CA ASN A 93 1.11 54.10 -68.44
C ASN A 93 0.11 54.04 -69.60
N ASP A 94 0.56 53.52 -70.74
CA ASP A 94 -0.12 53.62 -72.01
C ASP A 94 -0.97 52.37 -72.31
N THR A 95 -1.91 52.49 -73.25
CA THR A 95 -2.68 51.34 -73.76
C THR A 95 -2.51 51.27 -75.26
N VAL A 96 -1.90 50.19 -75.75
CA VAL A 96 -1.63 49.94 -77.16
C VAL A 96 -2.50 48.78 -77.65
N TYR A 97 -3.30 49.02 -78.69
CA TYR A 97 -3.92 47.95 -79.48
C TYR A 97 -3.29 47.96 -80.87
N GLY A 98 -2.72 46.84 -81.30
CA GLY A 98 -2.12 46.66 -82.61
C GLY A 98 -3.16 46.54 -83.73
N SER A 99 -2.65 46.29 -84.92
CA SER A 99 -3.40 46.18 -86.16
C SER A 99 -3.84 44.74 -86.43
N ALA A 100 -4.18 44.41 -87.69
CA ALA A 100 -4.51 43.05 -88.12
C ALA A 100 -3.35 42.37 -88.87
N GLY A 101 -2.13 42.93 -88.78
CA GLY A 101 -0.91 42.36 -89.33
C GLY A 101 0.12 42.15 -88.24
N ALA A 102 1.26 41.53 -88.57
CA ALA A 102 2.35 41.32 -87.62
C ALA A 102 2.98 42.65 -87.19
N ASP A 103 2.73 43.02 -85.93
CA ASP A 103 3.15 44.27 -85.33
C ASP A 103 4.38 44.09 -84.44
N THR A 104 5.17 45.15 -84.30
CA THR A 104 6.27 45.22 -83.33
C THR A 104 6.00 46.36 -82.37
N ILE A 105 5.78 46.04 -81.10
CA ILE A 105 5.38 46.99 -80.06
C ILE A 105 6.51 47.10 -79.03
N VAL A 106 6.93 48.31 -78.68
CA VAL A 106 7.83 48.62 -77.58
C VAL A 106 6.99 49.30 -76.50
N ALA A 107 6.96 48.73 -75.30
CA ALA A 107 6.23 49.26 -74.15
C ALA A 107 6.77 50.65 -73.78
N GLY A 108 8.06 50.71 -73.45
CA GLY A 108 8.69 51.93 -72.97
C GLY A 108 8.84 51.88 -71.45
N SER A 109 8.49 52.95 -70.74
CA SER A 109 8.54 53.01 -69.28
C SER A 109 7.21 53.47 -68.71
N GLY A 110 6.84 52.95 -67.54
CA GLY A 110 5.49 53.04 -66.98
C GLY A 110 4.63 51.82 -67.32
N ASP A 111 3.63 51.53 -66.49
CA ASP A 111 2.89 50.26 -66.54
C ASP A 111 1.90 50.25 -67.72
N ASP A 112 2.27 49.62 -68.83
CA ASP A 112 1.52 49.63 -70.08
C ASP A 112 0.52 48.47 -70.20
N VAL A 113 -0.48 48.62 -71.08
CA VAL A 113 -1.38 47.54 -71.53
C VAL A 113 -1.20 47.35 -73.02
N LEU A 114 -0.66 46.22 -73.45
CA LEU A 114 -0.30 45.95 -74.85
C LEU A 114 -1.10 44.76 -75.39
N ASP A 115 -1.81 44.97 -76.48
CA ASP A 115 -2.58 43.94 -77.21
C ASP A 115 -2.24 44.00 -78.70
N GLY A 116 -1.65 42.96 -79.25
CA GLY A 116 -1.13 42.89 -80.63
C GLY A 116 -2.22 42.87 -81.69
N GLY A 117 -3.39 42.33 -81.36
CA GLY A 117 -4.49 42.17 -82.30
C GLY A 117 -4.34 40.87 -83.08
N ALA A 118 -4.60 40.86 -84.38
CA ALA A 118 -4.45 39.63 -85.17
C ALA A 118 -3.13 39.69 -85.94
N GLY A 119 -2.27 38.69 -85.82
CA GLY A 119 -0.96 38.76 -86.42
C GLY A 119 0.01 37.84 -85.69
N GLY A 120 1.25 37.80 -86.13
CA GLY A 120 2.33 37.23 -85.32
C GLY A 120 3.15 38.37 -84.76
N ASP A 121 2.78 38.81 -83.57
CA ASP A 121 3.16 40.09 -83.00
C ASP A 121 4.40 39.95 -82.10
N THR A 122 5.20 41.02 -82.01
CA THR A 122 6.44 41.03 -81.23
C THR A 122 6.49 42.20 -80.26
N TYR A 123 6.41 41.90 -78.97
CA TYR A 123 6.56 42.86 -77.88
C TYR A 123 8.03 42.95 -77.49
N ARG A 124 8.69 44.07 -77.78
CA ARG A 124 10.12 44.26 -77.55
C ARG A 124 10.35 44.92 -76.20
N VAL A 125 11.14 44.23 -75.37
CA VAL A 125 11.62 44.75 -74.08
C VAL A 125 13.13 44.93 -74.18
N THR A 126 13.63 46.12 -73.87
CA THR A 126 15.07 46.44 -73.91
C THR A 126 15.60 46.71 -72.52
N GLY A 127 16.78 46.16 -72.21
CA GLY A 127 17.40 46.28 -70.88
C GLY A 127 18.14 47.58 -70.59
N ASN A 128 18.68 47.65 -69.37
CA ASN A 128 19.42 48.76 -68.79
C ASN A 128 20.71 49.12 -69.57
N GLU A 129 20.70 50.14 -70.42
CA GLU A 129 21.92 50.54 -71.15
C GLU A 129 23.01 51.19 -70.26
N ALA A 130 22.76 51.52 -68.99
CA ALA A 130 23.81 51.92 -68.05
C ALA A 130 23.42 51.89 -66.55
N GLY A 131 23.65 50.76 -65.87
CA GLY A 131 24.07 50.76 -64.45
C GLY A 131 23.02 50.45 -63.35
N GLY A 132 23.07 49.22 -62.83
CA GLY A 132 22.64 48.88 -61.47
C GLY A 132 21.13 48.65 -61.25
N TRP A 133 20.80 47.93 -60.16
CA TRP A 133 19.49 47.35 -59.79
C TRP A 133 18.33 48.35 -59.59
N ALA A 134 18.55 49.65 -59.79
CA ALA A 134 17.56 50.73 -59.57
C ALA A 134 16.91 51.23 -60.88
N SER A 135 16.87 50.39 -61.92
CA SER A 135 16.52 50.77 -63.30
C SER A 135 15.42 49.89 -63.92
N PHE A 136 14.64 49.18 -63.10
CA PHE A 136 13.42 48.52 -63.56
C PHE A 136 12.42 49.54 -64.13
N HIS A 137 11.92 49.32 -65.35
CA HIS A 137 11.21 50.33 -66.13
C HIS A 137 9.68 50.33 -65.89
N SER A 138 9.05 49.17 -65.73
CA SER A 138 7.59 49.03 -65.57
C SER A 138 7.10 47.59 -65.39
N TYR A 139 5.90 47.42 -64.84
CA TYR A 139 5.13 46.18 -64.91
C TYR A 139 4.02 46.32 -65.96
N ASP A 140 4.11 45.59 -67.06
CA ASP A 140 3.18 45.73 -68.19
C ASP A 140 2.19 44.56 -68.24
N THR A 141 1.04 44.80 -68.85
CA THR A 141 0.05 43.77 -69.20
C THR A 141 0.22 43.38 -70.67
N TYR A 142 0.88 42.26 -70.91
CA TYR A 142 1.03 41.67 -72.26
C TYR A 142 -0.15 40.75 -72.56
N GLN A 143 -0.94 41.07 -73.58
CA GLN A 143 -2.08 40.28 -74.02
C GLN A 143 -2.08 40.16 -75.55
N ASP A 144 -2.75 39.15 -76.08
CA ASP A 144 -3.04 39.04 -77.49
C ASP A 144 -4.46 38.50 -77.66
N THR A 145 -5.36 39.33 -78.20
CA THR A 145 -6.76 38.93 -78.44
C THR A 145 -6.96 38.28 -79.82
N GLY A 146 -5.91 38.17 -80.62
CA GLY A 146 -5.86 37.46 -81.88
C GLY A 146 -5.89 35.95 -81.73
N THR A 147 -5.99 35.25 -82.86
CA THR A 147 -5.95 33.76 -82.89
C THR A 147 -5.06 33.24 -84.01
N SER A 148 -4.26 34.11 -84.64
CA SER A 148 -3.55 33.78 -85.88
C SER A 148 -2.16 34.37 -85.93
N GLY A 149 -1.15 33.57 -85.62
CA GLY A 149 0.24 33.98 -85.65
C GLY A 149 1.01 33.25 -84.57
N THR A 150 2.17 33.77 -84.20
CA THR A 150 2.89 33.36 -83.00
C THR A 150 3.36 34.64 -82.36
N ASP A 151 2.79 34.92 -81.20
CA ASP A 151 2.89 36.18 -80.50
C ASP A 151 3.94 36.05 -79.41
N LYS A 152 4.93 36.94 -79.46
CA LYS A 152 6.14 36.78 -78.65
C LYS A 152 6.64 38.03 -77.97
N ILE A 153 7.17 37.87 -76.77
CA ILE A 153 7.95 38.90 -76.08
C ILE A 153 9.43 38.68 -76.41
N ALA A 154 10.14 39.69 -76.89
CA ALA A 154 11.54 39.60 -77.29
C ALA A 154 12.41 40.53 -76.41
N ALA A 155 13.28 39.93 -75.60
CA ALA A 155 14.25 40.65 -74.77
C ALA A 155 15.55 40.95 -75.56
N LEU A 156 15.97 42.21 -75.57
CA LEU A 156 17.11 42.68 -76.36
C LEU A 156 18.05 43.58 -75.54
N GLY A 157 19.36 43.50 -75.79
CA GLY A 157 20.34 44.47 -75.27
C GLY A 157 21.62 43.88 -74.66
N THR A 158 22.57 44.74 -74.30
CA THR A 158 23.85 44.36 -73.68
C THR A 158 23.79 44.47 -72.16
N GLY A 159 23.17 43.51 -71.47
CA GLY A 159 23.02 43.53 -70.01
C GLY A 159 21.86 42.67 -69.53
N ASN A 160 21.51 42.80 -68.24
CA ASN A 160 20.31 42.18 -67.69
C ASN A 160 19.06 42.91 -68.19
N VAL A 161 18.00 42.15 -68.49
CA VAL A 161 16.70 42.65 -68.94
C VAL A 161 15.65 42.15 -67.96
N ASP A 162 14.79 43.02 -67.46
CA ASP A 162 13.65 42.63 -66.62
C ASP A 162 12.37 42.81 -67.44
N ILE A 163 11.57 41.76 -67.56
CA ILE A 163 10.23 41.77 -68.16
C ILE A 163 9.25 41.73 -66.99
N GLY A 164 8.63 42.86 -66.68
CA GLY A 164 7.66 42.98 -65.59
C GLY A 164 6.25 42.60 -66.03
N PHE A 165 5.58 41.73 -65.29
CA PHE A 165 4.20 41.36 -65.51
C PHE A 165 3.30 41.98 -64.45
N LYS A 166 2.30 42.75 -64.88
CA LYS A 166 1.29 43.33 -63.99
C LYS A 166 0.18 42.31 -63.72
N GLY A 167 0.02 41.91 -62.47
CA GLY A 167 -0.90 40.84 -62.06
C GLY A 167 -0.57 39.49 -62.71
N ASN A 168 -1.60 38.76 -63.16
CA ASN A 168 -1.44 37.40 -63.67
C ASN A 168 -0.96 37.37 -65.13
N PHE A 169 -0.05 36.45 -65.43
CA PHE A 169 0.43 36.13 -66.77
C PHE A 169 0.22 34.64 -67.09
N GLY A 170 -0.15 34.30 -68.33
CA GLY A 170 -0.24 32.91 -68.78
C GLY A 170 -1.22 32.68 -69.92
N ALA A 171 -1.79 31.48 -70.00
CA ALA A 171 -2.57 30.98 -71.14
C ALA A 171 -3.75 31.88 -71.60
N THR A 172 -4.30 32.71 -70.73
CA THR A 172 -5.39 33.65 -71.07
C THR A 172 -4.92 34.90 -71.80
N GLY A 173 -3.61 35.16 -71.82
CA GLY A 173 -2.99 36.34 -72.42
C GLY A 173 -2.57 36.16 -73.88
N GLY A 174 -2.77 35.00 -74.52
CA GLY A 174 -2.48 34.81 -75.95
C GLY A 174 -1.00 34.79 -76.36
N ILE A 175 -0.06 35.20 -75.51
CA ILE A 175 1.38 35.13 -75.80
C ILE A 175 1.86 33.67 -75.81
N GLU A 176 2.52 33.23 -76.89
CA GLU A 176 3.01 31.84 -76.99
C GLU A 176 4.53 31.69 -76.88
N ALA A 177 5.32 32.77 -76.95
CA ALA A 177 6.77 32.68 -76.83
C ALA A 177 7.44 33.86 -76.10
N ILE A 178 8.52 33.58 -75.39
CA ILE A 178 9.43 34.60 -74.86
C ILE A 178 10.84 34.28 -75.36
N ASP A 179 11.45 35.21 -76.08
CA ASP A 179 12.73 35.06 -76.76
C ASP A 179 13.79 35.96 -76.10
N ALA A 180 14.68 35.33 -75.33
CA ALA A 180 15.77 35.98 -74.61
C ALA A 180 17.11 35.96 -75.37
N THR A 181 17.15 35.42 -76.60
CA THR A 181 18.40 35.22 -77.34
C THR A 181 19.08 36.53 -77.78
N GLY A 182 18.34 37.64 -77.80
CA GLY A 182 18.86 38.96 -78.12
C GLY A 182 19.46 39.72 -76.94
N ALA A 183 19.40 39.19 -75.72
CA ALA A 183 19.98 39.77 -74.51
C ALA A 183 21.28 39.04 -74.11
N THR A 184 22.32 39.79 -73.71
CA THR A 184 23.61 39.18 -73.30
C THR A 184 23.74 38.90 -71.79
N GLY A 185 22.88 39.46 -70.96
CA GLY A 185 22.82 39.21 -69.50
C GLY A 185 21.60 38.38 -69.11
N THR A 186 21.27 38.33 -67.82
CA THR A 186 20.10 37.59 -67.31
C THR A 186 18.79 38.27 -67.74
N VAL A 187 17.83 37.50 -68.24
CA VAL A 187 16.46 37.96 -68.49
C VAL A 187 15.57 37.50 -67.36
N ARG A 188 15.08 38.42 -66.51
CA ARG A 188 14.16 38.10 -65.41
C ARG A 188 12.72 38.30 -65.84
N LEU A 189 11.88 37.30 -65.61
CA LEU A 189 10.43 37.34 -65.77
C LEU A 189 9.85 37.65 -64.38
N LEU A 190 9.47 38.90 -64.15
CA LEU A 190 9.30 39.47 -62.82
C LEU A 190 7.83 39.76 -62.50
N GLY A 191 7.33 39.27 -61.35
CA GLY A 191 6.01 39.63 -60.80
C GLY A 191 5.96 41.06 -60.22
N ASP A 192 4.76 41.62 -60.05
CA ASP A 192 4.56 43.03 -59.69
C ASP A 192 4.68 43.39 -58.19
N GLY A 193 5.00 42.41 -57.34
CA GLY A 193 5.10 42.60 -55.89
C GLY A 193 3.78 42.39 -55.13
N GLY A 194 2.69 41.99 -55.81
CA GLY A 194 1.48 41.43 -55.19
C GLY A 194 1.24 39.99 -55.63
N ASN A 195 0.28 39.31 -54.97
CA ASN A 195 -0.05 37.90 -55.22
C ASN A 195 -0.45 37.63 -56.68
N SER A 196 0.47 37.11 -57.48
CA SER A 196 0.37 36.96 -58.92
C SER A 196 0.48 35.50 -59.34
N THR A 197 -0.25 35.10 -60.38
CA THR A 197 -0.04 33.81 -61.06
C THR A 197 0.75 34.04 -62.34
N LEU A 198 1.98 33.53 -62.42
CA LEU A 198 2.81 33.54 -63.62
C LEU A 198 2.91 32.11 -64.17
N ASP A 199 2.18 31.83 -65.24
CA ASP A 199 2.05 30.48 -65.82
C ASP A 199 2.69 30.38 -67.21
N PHE A 200 3.87 29.76 -67.29
CA PHE A 200 4.64 29.60 -68.52
C PHE A 200 4.47 28.23 -69.18
N ARG A 201 3.55 27.37 -68.70
CA ARG A 201 3.41 25.98 -69.22
C ARG A 201 3.03 25.92 -70.69
N THR A 202 2.31 26.94 -71.16
CA THR A 202 1.91 27.07 -72.57
C THR A 202 2.83 28.01 -73.37
N VAL A 203 3.88 28.55 -72.76
CA VAL A 203 4.76 29.57 -73.36
C VAL A 203 6.12 28.95 -73.64
N THR A 204 6.60 29.09 -74.89
CA THR A 204 7.94 28.63 -75.26
C THR A 204 8.99 29.63 -74.81
N LEU A 205 9.81 29.27 -73.82
CA LEU A 205 10.94 30.07 -73.36
C LEU A 205 12.20 29.73 -74.18
N THR A 206 12.76 30.72 -74.89
CA THR A 206 13.94 30.53 -75.74
C THR A 206 15.12 31.35 -75.22
N GLY A 207 16.14 30.67 -74.70
CA GLY A 207 17.37 31.28 -74.19
C GLY A 207 17.75 30.70 -72.83
N SER A 208 19.04 30.44 -72.58
CA SER A 208 19.51 29.80 -71.34
C SER A 208 19.77 30.79 -70.18
N ASN A 209 19.40 32.06 -70.37
CA ASN A 209 19.64 33.18 -69.46
C ASN A 209 18.34 33.67 -68.80
N ILE A 210 17.24 32.93 -68.93
CA ILE A 210 15.93 33.27 -68.35
C ILE A 210 15.88 32.85 -66.88
N VAL A 211 15.31 33.70 -66.03
CA VAL A 211 14.98 33.42 -64.63
C VAL A 211 13.55 33.89 -64.38
N ILE A 212 12.69 33.03 -63.85
CA ILE A 212 11.36 33.38 -63.37
C ILE A 212 11.51 33.86 -61.91
N ASP A 213 10.92 35.00 -61.57
CA ASP A 213 11.09 35.67 -60.27
C ASP A 213 9.74 36.23 -59.80
N GLY A 214 9.15 35.65 -58.74
CA GLY A 214 7.86 36.10 -58.20
C GLY A 214 7.91 37.48 -57.54
N ALA A 215 9.09 37.90 -57.09
CA ALA A 215 9.33 39.14 -56.34
C ALA A 215 8.79 39.12 -54.89
N TYR A 216 7.76 39.91 -54.57
CA TYR A 216 7.09 39.91 -53.26
C TYR A 216 5.63 39.50 -53.48
N GLY A 217 5.01 38.81 -52.53
CA GLY A 217 3.62 38.36 -52.66
C GLY A 217 3.47 36.89 -52.28
N HIS A 218 2.25 36.39 -52.34
CA HIS A 218 1.99 34.95 -52.31
C HIS A 218 1.68 34.50 -53.74
N ASP A 219 2.71 34.18 -54.48
CA ASP A 219 2.70 33.96 -55.92
C ASP A 219 2.46 32.50 -56.29
N VAL A 220 1.95 32.28 -57.50
CA VAL A 220 1.81 30.96 -58.11
C VAL A 220 2.60 30.94 -59.41
N LEU A 221 3.72 30.24 -59.42
CA LEU A 221 4.68 30.21 -60.52
C LEU A 221 4.66 28.83 -61.16
N TYR A 222 4.32 28.76 -62.45
CA TYR A 222 4.47 27.55 -63.25
C TYR A 222 5.55 27.76 -64.32
N GLY A 223 6.53 26.88 -64.34
CA GLY A 223 7.56 26.81 -65.38
C GLY A 223 7.02 26.41 -66.76
N SER A 224 7.94 26.16 -67.68
CA SER A 224 7.69 25.71 -69.05
C SER A 224 8.14 24.25 -69.22
N ALA A 225 8.10 23.73 -70.44
CA ALA A 225 8.60 22.37 -70.72
C ALA A 225 10.12 22.30 -70.96
N GLN A 226 10.88 23.33 -70.55
CA GLN A 226 12.33 23.42 -70.68
C GLN A 226 12.94 23.62 -69.30
N ASP A 227 14.23 23.30 -69.14
CA ASP A 227 14.99 23.61 -67.92
C ASP A 227 14.81 25.08 -67.49
N ASN A 228 14.22 25.28 -66.32
CA ASN A 228 13.93 26.58 -65.78
C ASN A 228 14.82 26.91 -64.58
N VAL A 229 14.99 28.21 -64.38
CA VAL A 229 15.44 28.74 -63.10
C VAL A 229 14.30 29.55 -62.53
N ILE A 230 13.86 29.19 -61.32
CA ILE A 230 12.76 29.87 -60.64
C ILE A 230 13.24 30.39 -59.29
N VAL A 231 12.88 31.63 -58.97
CA VAL A 231 13.04 32.28 -57.66
C VAL A 231 11.63 32.58 -57.19
N SER A 232 11.19 31.95 -56.09
CA SER A 232 9.85 32.15 -55.53
C SER A 232 9.65 33.61 -55.14
N GLY A 233 10.54 34.12 -54.29
CA GLY A 233 10.50 35.51 -53.85
C GLY A 233 10.23 35.60 -52.35
N TRP A 234 9.51 36.64 -51.95
CA TRP A 234 9.09 36.88 -50.57
C TRP A 234 7.61 36.61 -50.41
N GLY A 235 7.27 35.72 -49.48
CA GLY A 235 5.92 35.32 -49.12
C GLY A 235 5.82 33.79 -49.17
N ASP A 236 4.61 33.29 -49.05
CA ASP A 236 4.36 31.86 -49.18
C ASP A 236 3.91 31.56 -50.62
N ASP A 237 4.84 31.09 -51.45
CA ASP A 237 4.63 30.91 -52.87
C ASP A 237 4.29 29.45 -53.21
N THR A 238 3.63 29.23 -54.34
CA THR A 238 3.44 27.90 -54.94
C THR A 238 4.23 27.84 -56.23
N VAL A 239 5.22 26.95 -56.32
CA VAL A 239 6.13 26.88 -57.46
C VAL A 239 6.12 25.48 -58.05
N ASP A 240 5.92 25.39 -59.37
CA ASP A 240 5.93 24.14 -60.13
C ASP A 240 6.87 24.28 -61.34
N GLY A 241 7.89 23.42 -61.43
CA GLY A 241 8.85 23.42 -62.55
C GLY A 241 8.23 23.03 -63.90
N ALA A 242 7.16 22.24 -63.85
CA ALA A 242 6.42 21.66 -64.96
C ALA A 242 7.17 20.61 -65.80
N GLY A 243 8.34 20.88 -66.35
CA GLY A 243 9.10 19.81 -66.98
C GLY A 243 10.39 20.26 -67.63
N GLY A 244 11.40 19.41 -67.62
CA GLY A 244 12.78 19.83 -67.82
C GLY A 244 13.56 19.51 -66.55
N SER A 245 14.83 19.93 -66.48
CA SER A 245 15.60 19.87 -65.23
C SER A 245 15.64 21.25 -64.60
N ASP A 246 14.76 21.47 -63.65
CA ASP A 246 14.46 22.77 -63.08
C ASP A 246 15.29 23.07 -61.84
N THR A 247 15.58 24.35 -61.63
CA THR A 247 16.37 24.85 -60.51
C THR A 247 15.62 25.94 -59.75
N PHE A 248 15.14 25.61 -58.55
CA PHE A 248 14.55 26.54 -57.60
C PHE A 248 15.66 27.19 -56.78
N ARG A 249 15.90 28.49 -56.96
CA ARG A 249 17.02 29.20 -56.32
C ARG A 249 16.53 29.96 -55.09
N ILE A 250 17.10 29.59 -53.94
CA ILE A 250 16.88 30.27 -52.67
C ILE A 250 18.17 31.01 -52.31
N THR A 251 18.11 32.34 -52.30
CA THR A 251 19.27 33.15 -51.92
C THR A 251 19.18 33.58 -50.47
N GLY A 252 20.24 33.35 -49.69
CA GLY A 252 20.28 33.59 -48.24
C GLY A 252 20.01 35.01 -47.79
N ASN A 253 19.66 35.13 -46.51
CA ASN A 253 19.25 36.36 -45.84
C ASN A 253 20.38 37.41 -45.80
N THR A 254 20.36 38.35 -46.75
CA THR A 254 21.04 39.64 -46.57
C THR A 254 20.18 40.53 -45.68
N THR A 255 20.42 40.52 -44.37
CA THR A 255 19.91 41.53 -43.40
C THR A 255 18.38 41.75 -43.28
N THR A 256 17.53 41.00 -43.97
CA THR A 256 16.11 41.36 -44.20
C THR A 256 15.08 40.34 -43.68
N GLY A 257 15.45 39.10 -43.35
CA GLY A 257 14.54 38.11 -42.73
C GLY A 257 14.37 36.80 -43.52
N PHE A 258 13.47 35.94 -43.02
CA PHE A 258 13.02 34.67 -43.66
C PHE A 258 12.08 34.97 -44.82
N GLN A 259 12.27 34.31 -45.97
CA GLN A 259 11.54 34.59 -47.22
C GLN A 259 10.09 34.12 -47.21
N GLY A 260 9.76 33.09 -46.42
CA GLY A 260 8.40 32.55 -46.30
C GLY A 260 8.38 31.04 -46.47
N TYR A 261 7.20 30.43 -46.39
CA TYR A 261 7.01 28.99 -46.55
C TYR A 261 6.41 28.69 -47.92
N ASP A 262 7.18 28.01 -48.78
CA ASP A 262 6.79 27.75 -50.16
C ASP A 262 6.29 26.31 -50.34
N THR A 263 5.41 26.11 -51.31
CA THR A 263 5.05 24.79 -51.83
C THR A 263 5.85 24.54 -53.12
N TYR A 264 6.88 23.71 -53.05
CA TYR A 264 7.66 23.28 -54.22
C TYR A 264 7.08 21.99 -54.82
N ALA A 265 6.83 22.01 -56.12
CA ALA A 265 6.43 20.85 -56.90
C ALA A 265 7.21 20.81 -58.22
N ASP A 266 7.30 19.63 -58.82
CA ASP A 266 7.46 19.45 -60.24
C ASP A 266 6.48 18.38 -60.70
N THR A 267 5.47 18.80 -61.47
CA THR A 267 4.48 17.89 -62.05
C THR A 267 4.96 17.22 -63.34
N GLY A 268 6.15 17.58 -63.82
CA GLY A 268 6.88 16.92 -64.88
C GLY A 268 7.40 15.54 -64.47
N THR A 269 7.76 14.71 -65.45
CA THR A 269 8.34 13.37 -65.18
C THR A 269 9.71 13.18 -65.84
N ALA A 270 10.36 14.26 -66.27
CA ALA A 270 11.55 14.20 -67.08
C ALA A 270 12.53 15.29 -66.71
N GLY A 271 13.53 14.95 -65.90
CA GLY A 271 14.48 15.94 -65.40
C GLY A 271 15.29 15.42 -64.22
N THR A 272 16.13 16.30 -63.69
CA THR A 272 16.57 16.22 -62.30
C THR A 272 16.36 17.60 -61.71
N ASP A 273 15.44 17.67 -60.77
CA ASP A 273 14.81 18.89 -60.31
C ASP A 273 15.33 19.20 -58.92
N LYS A 274 15.80 20.45 -58.75
CA LYS A 274 16.61 20.78 -57.59
C LYS A 274 16.29 22.11 -56.95
N ILE A 275 16.30 22.13 -55.63
CA ILE A 275 16.34 23.36 -54.83
C ILE A 275 17.80 23.67 -54.52
N VAL A 276 18.25 24.90 -54.75
CA VAL A 276 19.64 25.31 -54.55
C VAL A 276 19.69 26.50 -53.60
N ALA A 277 20.38 26.31 -52.47
CA ALA A 277 20.68 27.37 -51.52
C ALA A 277 22.00 28.07 -51.89
N LEU A 278 21.95 29.40 -52.01
CA LEU A 278 23.08 30.24 -52.42
C LEU A 278 23.28 31.40 -51.43
N GLY A 279 24.53 31.77 -51.14
CA GLY A 279 24.83 33.03 -50.42
C GLY A 279 25.89 32.90 -49.34
N THR A 280 26.24 34.03 -48.70
CA THR A 280 27.32 34.10 -47.71
C THR A 280 26.86 33.99 -46.25
N GLY A 281 25.55 33.93 -46.00
CA GLY A 281 24.94 33.83 -44.68
C GLY A 281 24.13 32.55 -44.52
N ASP A 282 23.37 32.46 -43.43
CA ASP A 282 22.42 31.37 -43.23
C ASP A 282 21.28 31.46 -44.25
N VAL A 283 20.84 30.31 -44.75
CA VAL A 283 19.77 30.18 -45.75
C VAL A 283 18.67 29.31 -45.16
N ASP A 284 17.45 29.80 -45.25
CA ASP A 284 16.26 29.12 -44.76
C ASP A 284 15.40 28.76 -45.97
N ILE A 285 15.13 27.48 -46.16
CA ILE A 285 14.23 26.97 -47.19
C ILE A 285 12.95 26.55 -46.47
N GLY A 286 11.88 27.34 -46.61
CA GLY A 286 10.60 27.09 -45.98
C GLY A 286 9.72 26.17 -46.81
N PHE A 287 9.15 25.15 -46.18
CA PHE A 287 8.15 24.26 -46.77
C PHE A 287 6.78 24.55 -46.18
N LYS A 288 5.78 24.80 -47.03
CA LYS A 288 4.39 24.95 -46.63
C LYS A 288 3.63 23.64 -46.84
N GLY A 289 3.10 23.09 -45.76
CA GLY A 289 2.46 21.78 -45.77
C GLY A 289 3.46 20.64 -46.03
N ASN A 290 2.94 19.49 -46.48
CA ASN A 290 3.77 18.29 -46.65
C ASN A 290 4.79 18.44 -47.80
N PHE A 291 6.00 17.96 -47.58
CA PHE A 291 7.07 17.85 -48.57
C PHE A 291 7.48 16.38 -48.75
N GLY A 292 7.74 15.93 -49.97
CA GLY A 292 8.27 14.59 -50.21
C GLY A 292 8.11 14.06 -51.63
N ALA A 293 8.20 12.74 -51.79
CA ALA A 293 8.30 12.03 -53.07
C ALA A 293 7.23 12.35 -54.13
N THR A 294 6.07 12.88 -53.73
CA THR A 294 5.00 13.29 -54.67
C THR A 294 5.23 14.68 -55.27
N GLY A 295 6.18 15.44 -54.75
CA GLY A 295 6.51 16.80 -55.19
C GLY A 295 7.57 16.86 -56.30
N GLY A 296 8.10 15.74 -56.79
CA GLY A 296 9.00 15.72 -57.95
C GLY A 296 10.39 16.32 -57.75
N ILE A 297 10.74 16.81 -56.56
CA ILE A 297 12.09 17.34 -56.27
C ILE A 297 13.04 16.18 -55.91
N GLU A 298 14.14 16.00 -56.64
CA GLU A 298 15.12 14.94 -56.33
C GLU A 298 16.37 15.43 -55.59
N VAL A 299 16.70 16.72 -55.65
CA VAL A 299 17.96 17.24 -55.08
C VAL A 299 17.74 18.53 -54.30
N ILE A 300 18.32 18.62 -53.11
CA ILE A 300 18.49 19.90 -52.39
C ILE A 300 19.98 20.14 -52.22
N ASP A 301 20.50 21.16 -52.92
CA ASP A 301 21.91 21.49 -52.95
C ASP A 301 22.22 22.74 -52.12
N ALA A 302 22.78 22.50 -50.94
CA ALA A 302 23.27 23.50 -50.00
C ALA A 302 24.76 23.83 -50.16
N SER A 303 25.46 23.26 -51.14
CA SER A 303 26.92 23.47 -51.31
C SER A 303 27.30 24.89 -51.72
N GLY A 304 26.35 25.66 -52.25
CA GLY A 304 26.53 27.06 -52.66
C GLY A 304 26.39 28.09 -51.52
N ALA A 305 25.96 27.66 -50.33
CA ALA A 305 25.82 28.53 -49.16
C ALA A 305 27.05 28.40 -48.23
N THR A 306 27.55 29.52 -47.68
CA THR A 306 28.65 29.49 -46.69
C THR A 306 28.17 29.49 -45.24
N GLY A 307 26.89 29.81 -44.98
CA GLY A 307 26.26 29.71 -43.67
C GLY A 307 25.63 28.33 -43.40
N ASN A 308 24.79 28.23 -42.38
CA ASN A 308 23.92 27.05 -42.18
C ASN A 308 22.77 27.09 -43.17
N VAL A 309 22.32 25.92 -43.64
CA VAL A 309 21.09 25.81 -44.44
C VAL A 309 20.05 25.06 -43.62
N ARG A 310 18.88 25.66 -43.39
CA ARG A 310 17.77 25.02 -42.67
C ARG A 310 16.65 24.68 -43.63
N LEU A 311 16.20 23.44 -43.59
CA LEU A 311 14.99 22.96 -44.25
C LEU A 311 13.87 23.07 -43.22
N LEU A 312 13.07 24.14 -43.29
CA LEU A 312 12.12 24.53 -42.25
C LEU A 312 10.70 24.12 -42.61
N GLY A 313 10.06 23.31 -41.76
CA GLY A 313 8.61 23.14 -41.78
C GLY A 313 7.88 24.36 -41.19
N ASP A 314 6.60 24.48 -41.55
CA ASP A 314 5.70 25.51 -41.01
C ASP A 314 5.27 25.26 -39.53
N SER A 315 4.10 25.74 -39.12
CA SER A 315 3.62 25.65 -37.72
C SER A 315 2.47 24.66 -37.51
N GLY A 316 2.03 24.01 -38.58
CA GLY A 316 1.03 22.94 -38.56
C GLY A 316 1.67 21.57 -38.62
N ALA A 317 0.89 20.53 -38.32
CA ALA A 317 1.31 19.15 -38.48
C ALA A 317 1.60 18.81 -39.94
N GLN A 318 2.85 18.48 -40.24
CA GLN A 318 3.37 18.22 -41.58
C GLN A 318 4.07 16.87 -41.68
N THR A 319 4.18 16.36 -42.91
CA THR A 319 5.12 15.29 -43.23
C THR A 319 6.21 15.85 -44.13
N LEU A 320 7.46 15.81 -43.67
CA LEU A 320 8.66 16.19 -44.42
C LEU A 320 9.47 14.93 -44.73
N ASP A 321 9.41 14.43 -45.97
CA ASP A 321 10.00 13.16 -46.37
C ASP A 321 11.16 13.34 -47.36
N PHE A 322 12.39 13.21 -46.87
CA PHE A 322 13.62 13.38 -47.64
C PHE A 322 14.25 12.05 -48.10
N ARG A 323 13.61 10.89 -47.87
CA ARG A 323 14.20 9.56 -48.16
C ARG A 323 14.57 9.36 -49.63
N THR A 324 13.84 10.01 -50.53
CA THR A 324 14.09 9.97 -51.98
C THR A 324 14.84 11.18 -52.50
N VAL A 325 15.21 12.13 -51.62
CA VAL A 325 15.85 13.39 -51.97
C VAL A 325 17.34 13.32 -51.63
N THR A 326 18.19 13.68 -52.59
CA THR A 326 19.63 13.79 -52.36
C THR A 326 19.94 15.15 -51.74
N LEU A 327 20.38 15.16 -50.49
CA LEU A 327 20.82 16.35 -49.78
C LEU A 327 22.35 16.52 -49.96
N THR A 328 22.80 17.66 -50.45
CA THR A 328 24.24 17.96 -50.60
C THR A 328 24.67 19.20 -49.83
N GLY A 329 25.77 19.10 -49.09
CA GLY A 329 26.29 20.17 -48.23
C GLY A 329 26.54 19.65 -46.81
N THR A 330 27.48 20.25 -46.08
CA THR A 330 27.90 19.76 -44.74
C THR A 330 27.29 20.53 -43.57
N ARG A 331 26.42 21.51 -43.85
CA ARG A 331 25.84 22.44 -42.86
C ARG A 331 24.32 22.52 -42.98
N LEU A 332 23.72 21.45 -43.49
CA LEU A 332 22.28 21.33 -43.68
C LEU A 332 21.65 20.77 -42.39
N VAL A 333 20.54 21.36 -41.99
CA VAL A 333 19.72 20.94 -40.84
C VAL A 333 18.28 20.81 -41.32
N ILE A 334 17.66 19.67 -41.02
CA ILE A 334 16.24 19.45 -41.20
C ILE A 334 15.56 19.88 -39.90
N ASP A 335 14.63 20.81 -39.99
CA ASP A 335 13.99 21.46 -38.85
C ASP A 335 12.48 21.40 -39.08
N ALA A 336 11.81 20.57 -38.28
CA ALA A 336 10.39 20.27 -38.44
C ALA A 336 9.50 21.50 -38.30
N GLY A 337 9.96 22.54 -37.59
CA GLY A 337 9.11 23.62 -37.12
C GLY A 337 8.34 23.19 -35.86
N ASN A 338 7.23 23.89 -35.58
CA ASN A 338 6.31 23.48 -34.49
C ASN A 338 5.13 22.74 -35.12
N GLY A 339 4.50 21.85 -34.37
CA GLY A 339 3.41 21.03 -34.88
C GLY A 339 3.56 19.61 -34.38
N ASN A 340 2.71 18.69 -34.83
CA ASN A 340 2.99 17.26 -34.62
C ASN A 340 3.43 16.73 -35.98
N ASP A 341 4.73 16.77 -36.21
CA ASP A 341 5.36 16.57 -37.51
C ASP A 341 5.88 15.13 -37.67
N VAL A 342 5.95 14.69 -38.92
CA VAL A 342 6.59 13.42 -39.30
C VAL A 342 7.74 13.73 -40.24
N VAL A 343 8.97 13.56 -39.77
CA VAL A 343 10.19 13.85 -40.52
C VAL A 343 10.90 12.55 -40.87
N TYR A 344 11.19 12.36 -42.15
CA TYR A 344 12.09 11.32 -42.62
C TYR A 344 13.34 11.94 -43.22
N GLY A 345 14.51 11.58 -42.71
CA GLY A 345 15.82 11.92 -43.25
C GLY A 345 16.08 11.34 -44.63
N SER A 346 17.25 11.66 -45.15
CA SER A 346 17.79 11.19 -46.41
C SER A 346 18.53 9.85 -46.24
N ALA A 347 19.28 9.43 -47.26
CA ALA A 347 20.15 8.26 -47.18
C ALA A 347 21.59 8.60 -46.73
N GLY A 348 21.85 9.85 -46.35
CA GLY A 348 23.14 10.33 -45.84
C GLY A 348 23.03 10.78 -44.38
N ALA A 349 24.15 11.19 -43.79
CA ALA A 349 24.16 11.67 -42.41
C ALA A 349 23.41 13.00 -42.27
N ASP A 350 22.33 12.98 -41.49
CA ASP A 350 21.41 14.09 -41.30
C ASP A 350 21.49 14.69 -39.91
N THR A 351 21.10 15.97 -39.81
CA THR A 351 20.89 16.64 -38.53
C THR A 351 19.44 17.08 -38.46
N LEU A 352 18.70 16.51 -37.51
CA LEU A 352 17.25 16.68 -37.38
C LEU A 352 16.93 17.45 -36.09
N VAL A 353 15.95 18.35 -36.14
CA VAL A 353 15.46 19.12 -34.99
C VAL A 353 13.92 19.07 -34.99
N SER A 354 13.35 18.59 -33.89
CA SER A 354 11.95 18.78 -33.51
C SER A 354 11.86 19.98 -32.56
N HIS A 355 10.89 20.88 -32.77
CA HIS A 355 10.58 21.95 -31.80
C HIS A 355 9.39 21.52 -30.94
N ASN A 356 8.38 22.39 -30.75
CA ASN A 356 7.23 22.03 -29.93
C ASN A 356 6.29 21.10 -30.71
N GLY A 357 5.98 19.94 -30.15
CA GLY A 357 5.26 18.91 -30.86
C GLY A 357 5.28 17.55 -30.17
N GLU A 358 4.39 16.66 -30.61
CA GLU A 358 4.68 15.23 -30.52
C GLU A 358 5.12 14.76 -31.91
N ASP A 359 6.42 14.84 -32.17
CA ASP A 359 6.99 14.63 -33.50
C ASP A 359 7.43 13.18 -33.69
N THR A 360 7.35 12.66 -34.91
CA THR A 360 8.00 11.41 -35.32
C THR A 360 9.19 11.73 -36.20
N VAL A 361 10.39 11.45 -35.72
CA VAL A 361 11.63 11.82 -36.42
C VAL A 361 12.42 10.56 -36.73
N ASP A 362 12.56 10.24 -38.02
CA ASP A 362 13.23 9.05 -38.55
C ASP A 362 14.46 9.45 -39.39
N GLY A 363 15.69 9.16 -38.96
CA GLY A 363 16.92 9.51 -39.68
C GLY A 363 17.11 8.78 -41.01
N ALA A 364 16.42 7.65 -41.16
CA ALA A 364 16.41 6.77 -42.33
C ALA A 364 17.73 6.08 -42.69
N GLY A 365 18.84 6.75 -42.86
CA GLY A 365 20.10 6.03 -43.03
C GLY A 365 21.27 6.95 -43.21
N GLY A 366 22.37 6.64 -42.56
CA GLY A 366 23.44 7.60 -42.36
C GLY A 366 23.89 7.51 -40.92
N SER A 367 24.70 8.47 -40.48
CA SER A 367 24.99 8.63 -39.05
C SER A 367 24.30 9.90 -38.59
N ASP A 368 23.11 9.73 -38.06
CA ASP A 368 22.13 10.79 -37.91
C ASP A 368 22.19 11.40 -36.52
N THR A 369 21.92 12.70 -36.44
CA THR A 369 21.98 13.48 -35.19
C THR A 369 20.66 14.18 -34.95
N TYR A 370 19.93 13.73 -33.92
CA TYR A 370 18.68 14.31 -33.44
C TYR A 370 19.01 15.35 -32.36
N ARG A 371 18.85 16.62 -32.66
CA ARG A 371 19.23 17.72 -31.75
C ARG A 371 18.04 18.17 -30.93
N VAL A 372 18.16 18.03 -29.63
CA VAL A 372 17.20 18.58 -28.66
C VAL A 372 17.83 19.78 -27.97
N THR A 373 17.20 20.94 -28.08
CA THR A 373 17.69 22.16 -27.44
C THR A 373 16.91 22.46 -26.16
N GLY A 374 17.61 22.99 -25.15
CA GLY A 374 17.05 23.20 -23.82
C GLY A 374 15.77 24.02 -23.77
N ASN A 375 15.08 23.92 -22.63
CA ASN A 375 13.87 24.64 -22.32
C ASN A 375 14.17 26.16 -22.27
N THR A 376 14.07 26.83 -23.42
CA THR A 376 14.06 28.30 -23.45
C THR A 376 12.72 28.78 -22.87
N THR A 377 12.45 30.08 -22.83
CA THR A 377 11.32 30.72 -22.12
C THR A 377 9.89 30.18 -22.34
N THR A 378 9.68 29.13 -23.14
CA THR A 378 8.40 28.56 -23.61
C THR A 378 8.00 27.19 -23.04
N GLY A 379 8.85 26.45 -22.31
CA GLY A 379 8.47 25.17 -21.69
C GLY A 379 9.01 23.91 -22.40
N PHE A 380 8.60 22.74 -21.88
CA PHE A 380 8.90 21.41 -22.43
C PHE A 380 8.39 21.27 -23.87
N HIS A 381 9.23 20.77 -24.79
CA HIS A 381 8.95 20.70 -26.23
C HIS A 381 7.96 19.61 -26.62
N GLY A 382 7.65 18.66 -25.73
CA GLY A 382 6.71 17.56 -25.98
C GLY A 382 7.40 16.20 -26.05
N TYR A 383 6.62 15.16 -26.34
CA TYR A 383 7.07 13.77 -26.37
C TYR A 383 7.23 13.31 -27.82
N ASP A 384 8.46 13.03 -28.24
CA ASP A 384 8.77 12.65 -29.61
C ASP A 384 9.01 11.14 -29.75
N THR A 385 8.70 10.62 -30.93
CA THR A 385 9.13 9.29 -31.38
C THR A 385 10.44 9.44 -32.17
N TYR A 386 11.58 9.23 -31.52
CA TYR A 386 12.87 9.12 -32.18
C TYR A 386 13.07 7.73 -32.75
N LYS A 387 13.40 7.65 -34.04
CA LYS A 387 13.59 6.39 -34.74
C LYS A 387 14.72 6.51 -35.76
N ASP A 388 15.38 5.42 -36.06
CA ASP A 388 16.22 5.23 -37.22
C ASP A 388 15.82 3.94 -37.91
N SER A 389 15.24 4.05 -39.11
CA SER A 389 14.89 2.89 -39.93
C SER A 389 16.07 2.34 -40.74
N GLY A 390 17.22 3.00 -40.69
CA GLY A 390 18.48 2.60 -41.29
C GLY A 390 19.20 1.53 -40.48
N THR A 391 20.28 1.01 -41.06
CA THR A 391 21.16 0.04 -40.37
C THR A 391 22.63 0.41 -40.48
N ALA A 392 22.94 1.64 -40.88
CA ALA A 392 24.25 2.00 -41.40
C ALA A 392 24.74 3.33 -40.83
N GLY A 393 25.35 3.29 -39.66
CA GLY A 393 25.89 4.50 -39.04
C GLY A 393 26.01 4.36 -37.54
N THR A 394 26.02 5.49 -36.86
CA THR A 394 25.85 5.59 -35.41
C THR A 394 24.96 6.79 -35.19
N ASP A 395 23.76 6.51 -34.73
CA ASP A 395 22.63 7.41 -34.70
C ASP A 395 22.40 7.87 -33.27
N LYS A 396 22.34 9.19 -33.09
CA LYS A 396 22.43 9.77 -31.75
C LYS A 396 21.51 10.94 -31.49
N ILE A 397 20.95 10.96 -30.28
CA ILE A 397 20.26 12.14 -29.74
C ILE A 397 21.29 13.00 -29.02
N VAL A 398 21.28 14.31 -29.25
CA VAL A 398 22.23 15.26 -28.64
C VAL A 398 21.46 16.38 -27.93
N ALA A 399 21.67 16.50 -26.62
CA ALA A 399 21.12 17.60 -25.82
C ALA A 399 22.07 18.81 -25.84
N LEU A 400 21.55 19.99 -26.16
CA LEU A 400 22.32 21.23 -26.30
C LEU A 400 21.66 22.39 -25.54
N GLY A 401 22.46 23.23 -24.86
CA GLY A 401 21.96 24.50 -24.31
C GLY A 401 22.57 24.88 -22.96
N THR A 402 22.25 26.09 -22.48
CA THR A 402 22.79 26.65 -21.23
C THR A 402 21.90 26.41 -19.99
N GLY A 403 20.86 25.59 -20.11
CA GLY A 403 19.87 25.30 -19.06
C GLY A 403 19.49 23.83 -19.05
N ASP A 404 18.42 23.49 -18.32
CA ASP A 404 17.89 22.13 -18.27
C ASP A 404 17.29 21.74 -19.63
N VAL A 405 17.51 20.49 -20.04
CA VAL A 405 17.03 19.93 -21.31
C VAL A 405 16.20 18.69 -21.01
N ASP A 406 14.97 18.68 -21.50
CA ASP A 406 14.08 17.53 -21.40
C ASP A 406 13.98 16.90 -22.80
N ILE A 407 14.37 15.64 -22.92
CA ILE A 407 14.19 14.82 -24.12
C ILE A 407 12.95 13.97 -23.86
N GLY A 408 11.81 14.37 -24.42
CA GLY A 408 10.55 13.64 -24.28
C GLY A 408 10.52 12.42 -25.19
N LEU A 409 10.24 11.25 -24.62
CA LEU A 409 10.13 9.97 -25.33
C LEU A 409 8.67 9.54 -25.35
N LEU A 410 8.05 9.52 -26.53
CA LEU A 410 6.68 9.05 -26.70
C LEU A 410 6.64 7.52 -26.75
N GLY A 411 5.88 6.91 -25.85
CA GLY A 411 5.77 5.46 -25.70
C GLY A 411 7.09 4.77 -25.33
N SER A 412 7.25 3.54 -25.80
CA SER A 412 8.42 2.71 -25.48
C SER A 412 9.64 3.09 -26.32
N PHE A 413 10.80 3.18 -25.67
CA PHE A 413 12.10 3.48 -26.27
C PHE A 413 13.09 2.33 -26.01
N GLY A 414 13.96 2.03 -26.97
CA GLY A 414 15.02 1.03 -26.80
C GLY A 414 15.56 0.55 -28.13
N ALA A 415 16.05 -0.70 -28.20
CA ALA A 415 16.74 -1.22 -29.39
C ALA A 415 15.94 -1.12 -30.71
N THR A 416 14.60 -1.07 -30.66
CA THR A 416 13.75 -0.90 -31.86
C THR A 416 13.72 0.53 -32.41
N SER A 417 14.19 1.51 -31.63
CA SER A 417 14.35 2.89 -32.12
C SER A 417 15.52 3.00 -33.09
N GLY A 418 16.50 2.09 -33.08
CA GLY A 418 17.71 2.24 -33.90
C GLY A 418 18.68 3.32 -33.38
N ILE A 419 18.36 4.02 -32.29
CA ILE A 419 19.27 5.01 -31.69
C ILE A 419 20.31 4.30 -30.82
N GLU A 420 21.61 4.48 -31.09
CA GLU A 420 22.67 3.83 -30.32
C GLU A 420 23.33 4.72 -29.27
N ALA A 421 23.13 6.05 -29.32
CA ALA A 421 23.73 6.94 -28.34
C ALA A 421 22.85 8.15 -27.97
N ILE A 422 22.95 8.58 -26.71
CA ILE A 422 22.39 9.85 -26.24
C ILE A 422 23.51 10.64 -25.57
N ASP A 423 23.85 11.80 -26.14
CA ASP A 423 24.93 12.66 -25.72
C ASP A 423 24.40 13.94 -25.07
N ALA A 424 24.47 13.99 -23.74
CA ALA A 424 24.11 15.12 -22.91
C ALA A 424 25.28 16.07 -22.59
N SER A 425 26.48 15.83 -23.14
CA SER A 425 27.68 16.63 -22.80
C SER A 425 27.63 18.09 -23.30
N GLY A 426 26.75 18.37 -24.27
CA GLY A 426 26.55 19.72 -24.82
C GLY A 426 25.60 20.61 -24.01
N ALA A 427 24.93 20.09 -22.99
CA ALA A 427 24.06 20.83 -22.09
C ALA A 427 24.78 21.22 -20.79
N THR A 428 24.56 22.45 -20.30
CA THR A 428 25.14 22.88 -19.00
C THR A 428 24.19 22.67 -17.81
N GLY A 429 22.89 22.46 -18.05
CA GLY A 429 21.89 22.12 -17.04
C GLY A 429 21.77 20.61 -16.80
N ASN A 430 20.72 20.19 -16.10
CA ASN A 430 20.33 18.77 -16.01
C ASN A 430 19.72 18.33 -17.34
N VAL A 431 19.95 17.08 -17.74
CA VAL A 431 19.30 16.48 -18.90
C VAL A 431 18.38 15.38 -18.43
N ARG A 432 17.10 15.41 -18.78
CA ARG A 432 16.14 14.36 -18.43
C ARG A 432 15.70 13.61 -19.67
N LEU A 433 15.79 12.30 -19.64
CA LEU A 433 15.12 11.41 -20.60
C LEU A 433 13.75 11.13 -20.02
N LEU A 434 12.73 11.81 -20.54
CA LEU A 434 11.41 11.88 -19.92
C LEU A 434 10.45 10.94 -20.64
N GLY A 435 10.00 9.88 -19.98
CA GLY A 435 8.90 9.03 -20.45
C GLY A 435 7.59 9.81 -20.56
N ASP A 436 6.64 9.33 -21.34
CA ASP A 436 5.30 9.92 -21.39
C ASP A 436 4.46 9.57 -20.14
N ASN A 437 3.16 9.86 -20.14
CA ASN A 437 2.27 9.55 -19.00
C ASN A 437 1.59 8.17 -19.11
N SER A 438 2.04 7.31 -20.02
CA SER A 438 1.50 5.98 -20.29
C SER A 438 2.50 4.91 -19.89
N ALA A 439 2.00 3.73 -19.49
CA ALA A 439 2.85 2.58 -19.23
C ALA A 439 3.74 2.23 -20.45
N SER A 440 5.05 2.39 -20.29
CA SER A 440 6.06 2.31 -21.34
C SER A 440 7.26 1.47 -20.91
N THR A 441 7.98 0.91 -21.87
CA THR A 441 9.29 0.30 -21.64
C THR A 441 10.38 1.23 -22.16
N LEU A 442 11.25 1.71 -21.28
CA LEU A 442 12.41 2.54 -21.61
C LEU A 442 13.69 1.71 -21.40
N ASP A 443 14.24 1.15 -22.48
CA ASP A 443 15.36 0.21 -22.44
C ASP A 443 16.66 0.81 -23.00
N PHE A 444 17.54 1.25 -22.12
CA PHE A 444 18.81 1.88 -22.47
C PHE A 444 20.01 0.92 -22.47
N ARG A 445 19.81 -0.39 -22.27
CA ARG A 445 20.92 -1.38 -22.19
C ARG A 445 21.78 -1.44 -23.44
N THR A 446 21.20 -1.08 -24.58
CA THR A 446 21.89 -1.03 -25.89
C THR A 446 22.30 0.38 -26.32
N VAL A 447 22.01 1.39 -25.50
CA VAL A 447 22.19 2.80 -25.80
C VAL A 447 23.32 3.37 -24.94
N THR A 448 24.29 4.01 -25.58
CA THR A 448 25.39 4.67 -24.86
C THR A 448 24.92 6.02 -24.35
N LEU A 449 24.77 6.16 -23.02
CA LEU A 449 24.44 7.42 -22.37
C LEU A 449 25.72 8.17 -21.98
N THR A 450 25.86 9.42 -22.41
CA THR A 450 27.03 10.26 -22.07
C THR A 450 26.61 11.56 -21.43
N GLY A 451 27.16 11.86 -20.25
CA GLY A 451 26.93 13.12 -19.53
C GLY A 451 26.63 12.86 -18.06
N THR A 452 27.31 13.59 -17.16
CA THR A 452 27.24 13.32 -15.71
C THR A 452 25.99 13.90 -15.02
N ARG A 453 25.10 14.53 -15.78
CA ARG A 453 23.88 15.21 -15.29
C ARG A 453 22.62 14.67 -15.97
N LEU A 454 22.74 13.51 -16.62
CA LEU A 454 21.64 12.81 -17.27
C LEU A 454 20.86 12.04 -16.21
N VAL A 455 19.54 12.15 -16.28
CA VAL A 455 18.59 11.42 -15.42
C VAL A 455 17.57 10.74 -16.33
N ILE A 456 17.30 9.47 -16.09
CA ILE A 456 16.19 8.75 -16.71
C ILE A 456 14.98 8.94 -15.80
N ASP A 457 13.95 9.60 -16.32
CA ASP A 457 12.76 10.01 -15.59
C ASP A 457 11.56 9.29 -16.24
N ALA A 458 11.03 8.26 -15.57
CA ALA A 458 9.95 7.44 -16.08
C ALA A 458 8.63 8.22 -16.22
N SER A 459 8.53 9.43 -15.63
CA SER A 459 7.27 10.19 -15.54
C SER A 459 6.19 9.42 -14.76
N ASN A 460 4.95 9.43 -15.25
CA ASN A 460 3.82 8.75 -14.62
C ASN A 460 3.44 7.55 -15.49
N GLY A 461 2.95 6.48 -14.87
CA GLY A 461 2.66 5.25 -15.60
C GLY A 461 3.16 4.06 -14.79
N ASN A 462 2.87 2.85 -15.26
CA ASN A 462 3.53 1.67 -14.73
C ASN A 462 4.60 1.29 -15.75
N ASP A 463 5.78 1.86 -15.57
CA ASP A 463 6.87 1.84 -16.53
C ASP A 463 7.87 0.72 -16.23
N THR A 464 8.60 0.32 -17.25
CA THR A 464 9.73 -0.61 -17.12
C THR A 464 10.97 0.07 -17.67
N VAL A 465 11.88 0.44 -16.79
CA VAL A 465 13.12 1.15 -17.12
C VAL A 465 14.30 0.20 -16.97
N TYR A 466 15.07 0.05 -18.03
CA TYR A 466 16.40 -0.57 -17.97
C TYR A 466 17.46 0.51 -18.22
N GLY A 467 18.38 0.68 -17.28
CA GLY A 467 19.56 1.52 -17.40
C GLY A 467 20.52 1.05 -18.50
N SER A 468 21.57 1.83 -18.66
CA SER A 468 22.69 1.55 -19.56
C SER A 468 23.73 0.64 -18.87
N ALA A 469 24.92 0.51 -19.46
CA ALA A 469 26.06 -0.16 -18.82
C ALA A 469 26.97 0.81 -18.03
N GLY A 470 26.51 2.05 -17.83
CA GLY A 470 27.21 3.11 -17.10
C GLY A 470 26.52 3.41 -15.78
N ASN A 471 26.96 4.47 -15.10
CA ASN A 471 26.32 4.89 -13.85
C ASN A 471 25.08 5.72 -14.16
N ASP A 472 23.91 5.17 -13.90
CA ASP A 472 22.64 5.77 -14.23
C ASP A 472 21.95 6.37 -13.00
N THR A 473 21.13 7.40 -13.24
CA THR A 473 20.23 7.95 -12.24
C THR A 473 18.81 7.77 -12.72
N LEU A 474 18.04 6.93 -12.03
CA LEU A 474 16.68 6.55 -12.36
C LEU A 474 15.71 7.23 -11.39
N VAL A 475 14.63 7.79 -11.90
CA VAL A 475 13.54 8.40 -11.13
C VAL A 475 12.23 7.80 -11.61
N SER A 476 11.46 7.22 -10.69
CA SER A 476 10.03 6.95 -10.85
C SER A 476 9.25 8.13 -10.25
N ASN A 477 8.17 8.57 -10.90
CA ASN A 477 7.23 9.51 -10.27
C ASN A 477 6.00 8.78 -9.77
N HIS A 478 4.89 8.74 -10.51
CA HIS A 478 3.67 8.09 -10.05
C HIS A 478 3.40 6.82 -10.84
N GLY A 479 3.20 5.72 -10.12
CA GLY A 479 2.77 4.42 -10.63
C GLY A 479 3.66 3.31 -10.10
N GLU A 480 3.40 2.08 -10.51
CA GLU A 480 4.15 0.91 -10.01
C GLU A 480 5.20 0.55 -11.07
N ASP A 481 6.41 1.08 -10.90
CA ASP A 481 7.48 1.01 -11.91
C ASP A 481 8.45 -0.15 -11.64
N LEU A 482 9.04 -0.73 -12.68
CA LEU A 482 10.22 -1.60 -12.57
C LEU A 482 11.45 -0.81 -13.01
N LEU A 483 12.39 -0.59 -12.10
CA LEU A 483 13.64 0.09 -12.37
C LEU A 483 14.82 -0.89 -12.24
N ASP A 484 15.49 -1.18 -13.34
CA ASP A 484 16.67 -2.04 -13.42
C ASP A 484 17.89 -1.23 -13.88
N GLY A 485 18.86 -0.98 -12.99
CA GLY A 485 20.06 -0.18 -13.30
C GLY A 485 20.99 -0.81 -14.34
N ALA A 486 20.92 -2.13 -14.48
CA ALA A 486 21.65 -2.99 -15.41
C ALA A 486 23.17 -3.10 -15.17
N GLY A 487 23.95 -2.04 -15.02
CA GLY A 487 25.33 -2.23 -14.59
C GLY A 487 26.12 -0.94 -14.59
N GLY A 488 26.95 -0.78 -13.58
CA GLY A 488 27.44 0.54 -13.20
C GLY A 488 27.17 0.73 -11.72
N SER A 489 27.44 1.93 -11.19
CA SER A 489 26.93 2.31 -9.87
C SER A 489 25.72 3.20 -10.06
N ASP A 490 24.54 2.61 -9.89
CA ASP A 490 23.27 3.25 -10.23
C ASP A 490 22.61 3.88 -9.00
N THR A 491 21.83 4.93 -9.25
CA THR A 491 21.10 5.67 -8.21
C THR A 491 19.61 5.73 -8.53
N TYR A 492 18.79 5.09 -7.72
CA TYR A 492 17.33 5.10 -7.80
C TYR A 492 16.82 6.18 -6.85
N ARG A 493 16.39 7.31 -7.40
CA ARG A 493 15.98 8.48 -6.61
C ARG A 493 14.50 8.42 -6.33
N VAL A 494 14.15 8.28 -5.04
CA VAL A 494 12.78 8.32 -4.56
C VAL A 494 12.53 9.66 -3.88
N THR A 495 11.60 10.46 -4.41
CA THR A 495 11.31 11.77 -3.83
C THR A 495 10.10 11.75 -2.90
N GLY A 496 10.24 12.35 -1.72
CA GLY A 496 9.19 12.45 -0.70
C GLY A 496 8.11 13.45 -1.07
N ASN A 497 6.89 13.12 -0.69
CA ASN A 497 5.72 13.89 -1.07
C ASN A 497 5.48 15.11 -0.16
N ALA A 498 5.29 16.29 -0.75
CA ALA A 498 4.73 17.45 -0.03
C ALA A 498 3.18 17.40 0.10
N ALA A 499 2.53 16.43 -0.57
CA ALA A 499 1.08 16.30 -0.72
C ALA A 499 0.60 14.85 -0.98
N ALA A 500 0.60 13.99 0.05
CA ALA A 500 -0.34 12.87 0.32
C ALA A 500 -0.82 11.91 -0.80
N THR A 501 -0.18 11.86 -1.98
CA THR A 501 -0.47 10.92 -3.06
C THR A 501 0.67 9.90 -3.13
N PHE A 502 0.38 8.67 -2.74
CA PHE A 502 1.34 7.58 -2.81
C PHE A 502 1.90 7.47 -4.24
N HIS A 503 3.23 7.42 -4.37
CA HIS A 503 3.95 7.38 -5.65
C HIS A 503 3.85 6.02 -6.36
N GLY A 504 3.24 5.02 -5.71
CA GLY A 504 3.20 3.62 -6.16
C GLY A 504 4.29 2.79 -5.47
N ARG A 505 4.20 1.47 -5.58
CA ARG A 505 5.24 0.53 -5.15
C ARG A 505 6.07 0.11 -6.36
N ASP A 506 7.31 0.57 -6.38
CA ASP A 506 8.24 0.23 -7.43
C ASP A 506 9.01 -1.06 -7.12
N THR A 507 9.43 -1.76 -8.16
CA THR A 507 10.42 -2.82 -8.10
C THR A 507 11.79 -2.22 -8.40
N TYR A 508 12.63 -2.05 -7.37
CA TYR A 508 14.04 -1.68 -7.54
C TYR A 508 14.89 -2.94 -7.71
N LYS A 509 15.67 -2.99 -8.79
CA LYS A 509 16.53 -4.11 -9.13
C LYS A 509 17.81 -3.62 -9.79
N ASP A 510 18.91 -4.32 -9.61
CA ASP A 510 20.06 -4.27 -10.49
C ASP A 510 20.38 -5.68 -10.99
N SER A 511 20.30 -5.87 -12.30
CA SER A 511 20.72 -7.10 -12.97
C SER A 511 22.24 -7.16 -13.25
N GLY A 512 22.95 -6.09 -12.94
CA GLY A 512 24.40 -5.95 -13.03
C GLY A 512 25.16 -6.81 -12.03
N THR A 513 26.47 -6.89 -12.25
CA THR A 513 27.39 -7.64 -11.35
C THR A 513 28.55 -6.79 -10.86
N SER A 514 28.54 -5.49 -11.15
CA SER A 514 29.63 -4.58 -10.82
C SER A 514 29.05 -3.20 -10.59
N GLY A 515 29.29 -2.65 -9.41
CA GLY A 515 28.54 -1.47 -9.02
C GLY A 515 28.51 -1.28 -7.53
N THR A 516 27.83 -0.23 -7.14
CA THR A 516 27.31 -0.05 -5.78
C THR A 516 26.05 0.74 -5.99
N ASP A 517 24.94 0.07 -5.79
CA ASP A 517 23.66 0.47 -6.33
C ASP A 517 22.79 0.96 -5.19
N THR A 518 22.32 2.19 -5.33
CA THR A 518 21.80 2.98 -4.21
C THR A 518 20.37 3.43 -4.46
N VAL A 519 19.44 2.99 -3.61
CA VAL A 519 18.12 3.62 -3.51
C VAL A 519 18.25 4.83 -2.58
N MET A 520 18.06 6.04 -3.11
CA MET A 520 18.28 7.29 -2.42
C MET A 520 16.95 8.02 -2.15
N ALA A 521 16.60 8.18 -0.88
CA ALA A 521 15.44 8.94 -0.45
C ALA A 521 15.76 10.46 -0.40
N LEU A 522 14.91 11.28 -1.00
CA LEU A 522 15.11 12.73 -1.10
C LEU A 522 13.83 13.49 -0.72
N GLY A 523 13.86 14.39 0.26
CA GLY A 523 12.65 15.15 0.59
C GLY A 523 12.73 16.04 1.83
N ALA A 524 11.84 17.02 1.92
CA ALA A 524 11.74 17.91 3.09
C ALA A 524 10.93 17.33 4.26
N GLY A 525 10.38 16.12 4.11
CA GLY A 525 9.54 15.44 5.10
C GLY A 525 9.75 13.92 5.06
N ASP A 526 8.71 13.16 5.43
CA ASP A 526 8.71 11.70 5.34
C ASP A 526 8.72 11.24 3.86
N VAL A 527 9.44 10.17 3.57
CA VAL A 527 9.54 9.53 2.25
C VAL A 527 9.06 8.09 2.39
N ASP A 528 8.08 7.69 1.59
CA ASP A 528 7.67 6.29 1.50
C ASP A 528 8.29 5.70 0.23
N ILE A 529 9.05 4.62 0.39
CA ILE A 529 9.62 3.81 -0.68
C ILE A 529 8.80 2.52 -0.69
N GLY A 530 7.94 2.36 -1.69
CA GLY A 530 7.19 1.11 -1.83
C GLY A 530 8.14 -0.02 -2.20
N VAL A 531 8.04 -1.14 -1.49
CA VAL A 531 8.83 -2.35 -1.75
C VAL A 531 7.92 -3.57 -1.82
N HIS A 532 8.33 -4.58 -2.56
CA HIS A 532 7.76 -5.92 -2.47
C HIS A 532 8.87 -6.92 -2.76
N ASP A 533 8.97 -8.00 -1.98
CA ASP A 533 9.96 -9.07 -2.18
C ASP A 533 11.41 -8.57 -2.40
N TRP A 534 12.01 -7.96 -1.37
CA TRP A 534 13.39 -7.50 -1.38
C TRP A 534 14.36 -8.68 -1.21
N GLN A 535 14.49 -9.54 -2.21
CA GLN A 535 15.47 -10.61 -2.21
C GLN A 535 16.19 -10.70 -3.56
N GLY A 536 17.53 -10.72 -3.52
CA GLY A 536 18.32 -10.82 -4.74
C GLY A 536 18.07 -9.64 -5.69
N THR A 537 17.74 -8.48 -5.14
CA THR A 537 17.50 -7.25 -5.91
C THR A 537 18.78 -6.75 -6.57
N GLY A 538 19.95 -7.04 -6.00
CA GLY A 538 21.23 -6.45 -6.43
C GLY A 538 21.47 -5.06 -5.84
N ILE A 539 20.58 -4.53 -4.99
CA ILE A 539 20.75 -3.23 -4.35
C ILE A 539 21.60 -3.36 -3.07
N GLU A 540 22.78 -2.75 -3.05
CA GLU A 540 23.65 -2.77 -1.87
C GLU A 540 23.37 -1.64 -0.86
N VAL A 541 22.75 -0.53 -1.26
CA VAL A 541 22.60 0.63 -0.38
C VAL A 541 21.18 1.21 -0.44
N VAL A 542 20.61 1.50 0.74
CA VAL A 542 19.46 2.39 0.89
C VAL A 542 19.93 3.61 1.69
N ASP A 543 19.92 4.79 1.06
CA ASP A 543 20.37 6.05 1.65
C ASP A 543 19.18 6.95 2.00
N GLY A 544 18.92 7.08 3.31
CA GLY A 544 17.89 7.93 3.88
C GLY A 544 18.35 9.35 4.23
N THR A 545 19.62 9.70 4.04
CA THR A 545 20.20 10.99 4.50
C THR A 545 19.70 12.20 3.72
N GLY A 546 19.15 12.00 2.53
CA GLY A 546 18.53 13.04 1.71
C GLY A 546 17.12 13.42 2.15
N ALA A 547 16.49 12.66 3.05
CA ALA A 547 15.18 12.93 3.61
C ALA A 547 15.28 13.61 4.98
N ALA A 548 14.53 14.70 5.19
CA ALA A 548 14.49 15.39 6.49
C ALA A 548 13.59 14.67 7.52
N GLY A 549 12.64 13.85 7.07
CA GLY A 549 11.75 13.05 7.91
C GLY A 549 12.13 11.56 7.96
N ARG A 550 11.16 10.71 8.28
CA ARG A 550 11.28 9.25 8.26
C ARG A 550 11.31 8.73 6.82
N VAL A 551 12.17 7.76 6.53
CA VAL A 551 12.16 6.98 5.29
C VAL A 551 11.53 5.64 5.61
N ARG A 552 10.38 5.35 5.01
CA ARG A 552 9.65 4.10 5.25
C ARG A 552 9.78 3.19 4.04
N LEU A 553 10.38 2.02 4.23
CA LEU A 553 10.37 0.92 3.26
C LEU A 553 9.04 0.18 3.47
N TRP A 554 8.06 0.48 2.61
CA TRP A 554 6.67 0.11 2.82
C TRP A 554 6.27 -1.06 1.91
N ALA A 555 5.99 -2.21 2.52
CA ALA A 555 5.54 -3.40 1.83
C ALA A 555 4.09 -3.30 1.31
N ASN A 556 3.62 -4.32 0.59
CA ASN A 556 2.24 -4.40 0.14
C ASN A 556 1.39 -5.25 1.10
N ASP A 557 0.08 -5.33 0.87
CA ASP A 557 -0.84 -6.06 1.76
C ASP A 557 -0.81 -7.60 1.56
N SER A 558 0.27 -8.15 1.00
CA SER A 558 0.46 -9.59 0.76
C SER A 558 1.68 -10.07 1.54
N ALA A 559 1.76 -11.37 1.84
CA ALA A 559 2.96 -11.98 2.42
C ALA A 559 4.21 -11.67 1.56
N ASN A 560 5.15 -10.92 2.11
CA ASN A 560 6.36 -10.45 1.44
C ASN A 560 7.62 -11.09 2.05
N LEU A 561 8.63 -11.30 1.22
CA LEU A 561 9.98 -11.67 1.67
C LEU A 561 10.91 -10.46 1.57
N LEU A 562 11.13 -9.77 2.68
CA LEU A 562 11.98 -8.58 2.76
C LEU A 562 13.33 -8.96 3.39
N ASP A 563 14.34 -9.24 2.58
CA ASP A 563 15.67 -9.68 3.02
C ASP A 563 16.74 -8.62 2.76
N PHE A 564 16.95 -7.72 3.72
CA PHE A 564 17.95 -6.65 3.65
C PHE A 564 19.34 -7.09 4.12
N SER A 565 19.59 -8.38 4.32
CA SER A 565 20.86 -8.88 4.89
C SER A 565 22.12 -8.52 4.08
N THR A 566 21.97 -8.24 2.78
CA THR A 566 23.05 -7.77 1.89
C THR A 566 23.02 -6.27 1.63
N THR A 567 22.04 -5.55 2.18
CA THR A 567 21.82 -4.12 1.95
C THR A 567 22.32 -3.32 3.16
N THR A 568 23.05 -2.24 2.90
CA THR A 568 23.52 -1.29 3.91
C THR A 568 22.56 -0.10 3.98
N PHE A 569 22.05 0.17 5.18
CA PHE A 569 21.25 1.37 5.43
C PHE A 569 22.14 2.55 5.84
N VAL A 570 21.98 3.68 5.17
CA VAL A 570 22.70 4.93 5.46
C VAL A 570 21.69 5.96 5.96
N GLY A 571 21.79 6.32 7.23
CA GLY A 571 20.83 7.20 7.91
C GLY A 571 20.05 6.45 9.00
N SER A 572 19.69 7.15 10.07
CA SER A 572 19.01 6.57 11.24
C SER A 572 17.49 6.75 11.21
N ASN A 573 16.94 7.17 10.07
CA ASN A 573 15.53 7.51 9.87
C ASN A 573 14.79 6.47 9.03
N ILE A 574 15.43 5.34 8.71
CA ILE A 574 14.86 4.24 7.93
C ILE A 574 14.00 3.35 8.85
N LEU A 575 12.78 3.05 8.40
CA LEU A 575 11.82 2.14 9.02
C LEU A 575 11.44 1.09 7.99
N ILE A 576 11.58 -0.18 8.32
CA ILE A 576 10.98 -1.29 7.56
C ILE A 576 9.54 -1.47 8.06
N ASP A 577 8.55 -1.43 7.16
CA ASP A 577 7.12 -1.57 7.47
C ASP A 577 6.50 -2.66 6.57
N GLY A 578 6.21 -3.83 7.14
CA GLY A 578 5.59 -4.97 6.44
C GLY A 578 4.13 -4.74 6.02
N ALA A 579 3.44 -3.77 6.64
CA ALA A 579 2.04 -3.47 6.35
C ALA A 579 1.03 -4.57 6.74
N TYR A 580 0.49 -5.35 5.81
CA TYR A 580 -0.47 -6.43 6.07
C TYR A 580 0.02 -7.71 5.39
N GLY A 581 -0.36 -8.87 5.91
CA GLY A 581 0.07 -10.17 5.40
C GLY A 581 1.20 -10.74 6.24
N SER A 582 1.33 -12.07 6.24
CA SER A 582 2.38 -12.76 7.00
C SER A 582 3.75 -12.58 6.34
N ASP A 583 4.49 -11.58 6.78
CA ASP A 583 5.76 -11.20 6.19
C ASP A 583 6.94 -11.95 6.79
N THR A 584 8.02 -12.06 6.01
CA THR A 584 9.34 -12.47 6.51
C THR A 584 10.30 -11.31 6.31
N ILE A 585 10.68 -10.67 7.41
CA ILE A 585 11.51 -9.47 7.42
C ILE A 585 12.86 -9.79 8.06
N LYS A 586 13.92 -9.63 7.27
CA LYS A 586 15.32 -9.65 7.73
C LYS A 586 15.94 -8.27 7.58
N GLY A 587 16.42 -7.72 8.68
CA GLY A 587 17.14 -6.46 8.75
C GLY A 587 18.49 -6.48 8.01
N SER A 588 19.13 -5.33 8.04
CA SER A 588 20.51 -5.15 7.61
C SER A 588 21.48 -5.74 8.65
N ALA A 589 22.77 -5.37 8.61
CA ALA A 589 23.71 -5.67 9.70
C ALA A 589 23.95 -4.43 10.60
N GLY A 590 23.09 -3.43 10.48
CA GLY A 590 23.12 -2.18 11.23
C GLY A 590 22.06 -2.17 12.33
N ASN A 591 21.71 -0.98 12.84
CA ASN A 591 20.62 -0.85 13.78
C ASN A 591 19.33 -0.58 13.01
N ASP A 592 18.44 -1.55 12.98
CA ASP A 592 17.21 -1.52 12.22
C ASP A 592 16.00 -1.15 13.09
N VAL A 593 15.02 -0.52 12.46
CA VAL A 593 13.72 -0.29 13.06
C VAL A 593 12.69 -1.01 12.20
N ILE A 594 12.04 -2.01 12.78
CA ILE A 594 11.14 -2.92 12.09
C ILE A 594 9.74 -2.77 12.66
N LEU A 595 8.75 -2.66 11.79
CA LEU A 595 7.33 -2.77 12.08
C LEU A 595 6.82 -3.94 11.23
N GLY A 596 6.51 -5.08 11.87
CA GLY A 596 6.00 -6.27 11.16
C GLY A 596 4.73 -5.94 10.41
N GLY A 597 3.78 -5.29 11.09
CA GLY A 597 2.52 -4.87 10.49
C GLY A 597 1.38 -5.62 11.14
N ALA A 598 0.38 -5.97 10.36
CA ALA A 598 -0.74 -6.82 10.76
C ALA A 598 -0.56 -8.22 10.16
N ASP A 599 -1.20 -9.21 10.80
CA ASP A 599 -0.98 -10.65 10.56
C ASP A 599 0.26 -11.16 11.30
N ALA A 600 0.66 -12.42 11.05
CA ALA A 600 1.70 -13.10 11.83
C ALA A 600 3.01 -13.08 11.05
N ASP A 601 3.99 -12.34 11.57
CA ASP A 601 5.24 -12.05 10.87
C ASP A 601 6.43 -12.81 11.44
N LEU A 602 7.45 -13.06 10.62
CA LEU A 602 8.78 -13.54 11.03
C LEU A 602 9.77 -12.38 10.96
N LEU A 603 10.26 -11.93 12.12
CA LEU A 603 11.10 -10.74 12.26
C LEU A 603 12.49 -11.11 12.78
N ASP A 604 13.54 -10.71 12.06
CA ASP A 604 14.96 -10.98 12.36
C ASP A 604 15.80 -9.73 12.04
N GLY A 605 16.24 -9.00 13.06
CA GLY A 605 17.02 -7.76 12.96
C GLY A 605 18.46 -8.01 12.52
N GLN A 606 18.99 -9.18 12.87
CA GLN A 606 20.37 -9.61 12.70
C GLN A 606 21.35 -8.85 13.61
N ASN A 607 22.60 -8.61 13.16
CA ASN A 607 23.56 -7.93 14.05
C ASN A 607 23.18 -6.46 14.10
N GLY A 608 23.08 -5.90 15.31
CA GLY A 608 22.59 -4.54 15.45
C GLY A 608 22.04 -4.31 16.85
N SER A 609 21.75 -3.06 17.18
CA SER A 609 20.78 -2.80 18.25
C SER A 609 19.44 -2.51 17.59
N ASP A 610 18.65 -3.54 17.40
CA ASP A 610 17.44 -3.50 16.58
C ASP A 610 16.21 -3.18 17.41
N THR A 611 15.25 -2.50 16.79
CA THR A 611 14.03 -2.05 17.44
C THR A 611 12.79 -2.51 16.68
N TYR A 612 12.08 -3.46 17.28
CA TYR A 612 10.80 -3.95 16.79
C TYR A 612 9.68 -3.11 17.40
N ARG A 613 8.94 -2.39 16.57
CA ARG A 613 7.86 -1.50 17.01
C ARG A 613 6.53 -2.23 16.93
N VAL A 614 5.78 -2.22 18.03
CA VAL A 614 4.41 -2.72 18.07
C VAL A 614 3.48 -1.57 18.42
N THR A 615 2.50 -1.30 17.57
CA THR A 615 1.52 -0.23 17.79
C THR A 615 0.14 -0.81 18.00
N GLY A 616 -0.46 -0.58 19.17
CA GLY A 616 -1.82 -1.06 19.45
C GLY A 616 -2.88 0.03 19.23
N ASN A 617 -4.04 -0.37 18.70
CA ASN A 617 -5.27 0.42 18.86
C ASN A 617 -6.46 -0.51 19.12
N ARG A 618 -6.61 -0.94 20.39
CA ARG A 618 -7.82 -1.59 20.91
C ARG A 618 -8.99 -0.60 20.98
N ALA A 619 -9.43 -0.11 19.82
CA ALA A 619 -10.67 0.64 19.67
C ALA A 619 -11.86 -0.32 19.63
N ALA A 620 -12.35 -0.72 20.80
CA ALA A 620 -13.65 -1.35 21.02
C ALA A 620 -14.03 -2.52 20.07
N GLY A 621 -13.39 -3.67 20.25
CA GLY A 621 -13.76 -4.93 19.59
C GLY A 621 -12.55 -5.85 19.44
N TRP A 622 -12.76 -7.16 19.44
CA TRP A 622 -11.75 -8.24 19.34
C TRP A 622 -10.93 -8.24 18.02
N ASN A 623 -10.95 -7.16 17.24
CA ASN A 623 -10.53 -7.15 15.84
C ASN A 623 -9.26 -6.30 15.60
N SER A 624 -8.54 -5.93 16.66
CA SER A 624 -7.31 -5.11 16.58
C SER A 624 -6.06 -5.84 17.11
N PHE A 625 -6.17 -7.15 17.36
CA PHE A 625 -5.03 -7.96 17.75
C PHE A 625 -4.15 -8.14 16.51
N HIS A 626 -2.92 -7.61 16.57
CA HIS A 626 -1.85 -8.04 15.68
C HIS A 626 -1.59 -9.50 16.01
N HIS A 627 -1.50 -10.37 15.01
CA HIS A 627 -1.44 -11.81 15.28
C HIS A 627 -0.10 -12.15 15.98
N PHE A 628 0.18 -13.43 16.19
CA PHE A 628 1.35 -13.86 16.94
C PHE A 628 2.61 -13.81 16.06
N ASP A 629 3.40 -12.76 16.23
CA ASP A 629 4.69 -12.59 15.56
C ASP A 629 5.74 -13.54 16.15
N LEU A 630 6.67 -13.97 15.29
CA LEU A 630 7.86 -14.71 15.65
C LEU A 630 9.07 -13.77 15.62
N TYR A 631 9.47 -13.30 16.79
CA TYR A 631 10.70 -12.54 17.01
C TYR A 631 11.86 -13.54 17.10
N ALA A 632 12.63 -13.67 16.02
CA ALA A 632 13.72 -14.64 15.89
C ALA A 632 15.01 -13.94 15.46
N ASP A 633 15.48 -13.01 16.30
CA ASP A 633 16.71 -12.29 16.04
C ASP A 633 17.92 -13.22 16.11
N THR A 634 18.60 -13.35 14.98
CA THR A 634 19.79 -14.21 14.85
C THR A 634 21.10 -13.47 15.12
N GLY A 635 21.01 -12.17 15.43
CA GLY A 635 22.11 -11.32 15.84
C GLY A 635 22.90 -11.85 17.03
N THR A 636 24.17 -11.49 17.08
CA THR A 636 25.04 -11.84 18.23
C THR A 636 25.69 -10.63 18.88
N THR A 637 25.37 -9.43 18.40
CA THR A 637 25.95 -8.17 18.87
C THR A 637 24.91 -7.10 18.90
N GLY A 638 24.90 -6.32 19.98
CA GLY A 638 24.01 -5.17 20.16
C GLY A 638 23.01 -5.45 21.27
N THR A 639 21.83 -4.85 21.17
CA THR A 639 20.78 -4.96 22.20
C THR A 639 19.47 -4.73 21.50
N ASP A 640 18.72 -5.81 21.39
CA ASP A 640 17.55 -5.92 20.55
C ASP A 640 16.32 -5.79 21.42
N LYS A 641 15.38 -4.96 20.95
CA LYS A 641 14.25 -4.55 21.78
C LYS A 641 12.93 -4.49 21.05
N ILE A 642 11.88 -4.91 21.74
CA ILE A 642 10.50 -4.63 21.35
C ILE A 642 10.06 -3.34 22.06
N VAL A 643 9.42 -2.43 21.34
CA VAL A 643 8.89 -1.17 21.88
C VAL A 643 7.40 -1.07 21.59
N ALA A 644 6.59 -1.09 22.64
CA ALA A 644 5.16 -0.86 22.55
C ALA A 644 4.86 0.65 22.49
N LEU A 645 4.01 1.06 21.56
CA LEU A 645 3.68 2.45 21.30
C LEU A 645 2.17 2.64 21.17
N GLY A 646 1.62 3.72 21.74
CA GLY A 646 0.22 4.11 21.51
C GLY A 646 -0.48 4.68 22.74
N THR A 647 -1.72 5.13 22.55
CA THR A 647 -2.53 5.72 23.65
C THR A 647 -3.51 4.75 24.29
N GLY A 648 -3.49 3.47 23.91
CA GLY A 648 -4.40 2.43 24.38
C GLY A 648 -3.66 1.17 24.82
N ASP A 649 -4.41 0.08 25.03
CA ASP A 649 -3.83 -1.23 25.28
C ASP A 649 -3.10 -1.73 24.02
N VAL A 650 -1.95 -2.38 24.23
CA VAL A 650 -1.12 -2.99 23.18
C VAL A 650 -0.94 -4.45 23.54
N ASP A 651 -1.39 -5.34 22.67
CA ASP A 651 -1.13 -6.77 22.82
C ASP A 651 0.02 -7.11 21.86
N ILE A 652 1.11 -7.64 22.39
CA ILE A 652 2.28 -8.15 21.67
C ILE A 652 2.08 -9.67 21.64
N GLY A 653 1.53 -10.18 20.55
CA GLY A 653 1.40 -11.62 20.34
C GLY A 653 2.79 -12.25 20.14
N VAL A 654 3.09 -13.29 20.92
CA VAL A 654 4.37 -14.01 20.81
C VAL A 654 4.11 -15.49 20.54
N ALA A 655 4.77 -16.04 19.52
CA ALA A 655 4.73 -17.48 19.21
C ALA A 655 5.71 -18.27 20.09
N GLY A 656 5.50 -18.23 21.41
CA GLY A 656 6.47 -18.66 22.42
C GLY A 656 7.61 -17.66 22.63
N TRP A 657 8.35 -17.83 23.73
CA TRP A 657 9.49 -16.97 24.08
C TRP A 657 10.68 -17.80 24.56
N GLN A 658 11.44 -18.34 23.61
CA GLN A 658 12.67 -19.07 23.89
C GLN A 658 13.72 -18.76 22.82
N ASN A 659 14.90 -18.31 23.24
CA ASN A 659 16.00 -17.99 22.32
C ASN A 659 15.60 -17.01 21.20
N THR A 660 14.76 -16.01 21.52
CA THR A 660 14.27 -15.01 20.56
C THR A 660 15.34 -14.03 20.10
N GLY A 661 16.47 -13.96 20.82
CA GLY A 661 17.48 -12.92 20.65
C GLY A 661 17.08 -11.56 21.24
N ILE A 662 15.84 -11.40 21.71
CA ILE A 662 15.35 -10.13 22.27
C ILE A 662 15.76 -9.98 23.74
N GLU A 663 16.59 -8.98 24.04
CA GLU A 663 16.99 -8.70 25.43
C GLU A 663 16.09 -7.72 26.17
N VAL A 664 15.29 -6.89 25.47
CA VAL A 664 14.46 -5.87 26.13
C VAL A 664 13.05 -5.80 25.56
N VAL A 665 12.04 -5.71 26.42
CA VAL A 665 10.68 -5.29 26.05
C VAL A 665 10.35 -3.99 26.78
N ASP A 666 10.11 -2.92 26.03
CA ASP A 666 9.84 -1.58 26.55
C ASP A 666 8.37 -1.19 26.32
N ALA A 667 7.58 -1.23 27.39
CA ALA A 667 6.17 -0.84 27.44
C ALA A 667 5.94 0.65 27.74
N THR A 668 7.00 1.44 27.98
CA THR A 668 6.86 2.84 28.45
C THR A 668 6.31 3.79 27.39
N GLY A 669 6.36 3.40 26.12
CA GLY A 669 5.80 4.15 25.01
C GLY A 669 4.28 4.02 24.84
N ALA A 670 3.64 3.06 25.53
CA ALA A 670 2.21 2.87 25.54
C ALA A 670 1.58 3.44 26.83
N THR A 671 0.42 4.10 26.72
CA THR A 671 -0.29 4.62 27.91
C THR A 671 -1.32 3.65 28.50
N GLY A 672 -1.73 2.61 27.76
CA GLY A 672 -2.61 1.55 28.25
C GLY A 672 -1.83 0.33 28.76
N LEU A 673 -2.52 -0.80 28.94
CA LEU A 673 -1.89 -2.05 29.33
C LEU A 673 -1.11 -2.65 28.15
N VAL A 674 0.10 -3.15 28.40
CA VAL A 674 0.88 -3.91 27.40
C VAL A 674 0.85 -5.38 27.80
N ARG A 675 0.31 -6.25 26.95
CA ARG A 675 0.30 -7.71 27.20
C ARG A 675 1.32 -8.40 26.30
N LEU A 676 2.18 -9.23 26.88
CA LEU A 676 2.91 -10.26 26.15
C LEU A 676 2.01 -11.50 26.11
N LEU A 677 1.35 -11.74 24.99
CA LEU A 677 0.25 -12.71 24.87
C LEU A 677 0.71 -13.97 24.14
N GLY A 678 0.61 -15.12 24.80
CA GLY A 678 0.79 -16.44 24.18
C GLY A 678 -0.42 -16.88 23.33
N ARG A 679 -0.20 -17.92 22.54
CA ARG A 679 -1.14 -18.47 21.54
C ARG A 679 -2.22 -19.31 22.21
N ASP A 680 -3.22 -19.68 21.42
CA ASP A 680 -4.19 -20.73 21.80
C ASP A 680 -3.57 -22.15 21.69
N GLU A 681 -2.28 -22.30 21.94
CA GLU A 681 -1.49 -23.54 21.91
C GLU A 681 -0.50 -23.52 23.09
N ALA A 682 -0.09 -24.70 23.56
CA ALA A 682 0.87 -24.80 24.67
C ALA A 682 2.19 -24.12 24.31
N ASP A 683 2.46 -22.98 24.94
CA ASP A 683 3.63 -22.16 24.73
C ASP A 683 4.63 -22.30 25.88
N VAL A 684 5.89 -22.05 25.56
CA VAL A 684 6.93 -21.85 26.58
C VAL A 684 7.39 -20.41 26.50
N MET A 685 7.09 -19.64 27.54
CA MET A 685 7.37 -18.21 27.65
C MET A 685 8.42 -17.96 28.74
N ASP A 686 9.71 -17.96 28.36
CA ASP A 686 10.83 -17.89 29.30
C ASP A 686 11.54 -16.52 29.26
N PHE A 687 11.10 -15.58 30.11
CA PHE A 687 11.61 -14.22 30.14
C PHE A 687 12.84 -14.01 31.03
N ARG A 688 13.43 -15.06 31.61
CA ARG A 688 14.55 -14.93 32.57
C ARG A 688 15.79 -14.22 32.00
N THR A 689 15.95 -14.21 30.67
CA THR A 689 17.05 -13.51 29.98
C THR A 689 16.63 -12.17 29.37
N THR A 690 15.36 -11.77 29.52
CA THR A 690 14.78 -10.57 28.92
C THR A 690 14.49 -9.55 30.02
N THR A 691 14.85 -8.29 29.78
CA THR A 691 14.51 -7.18 30.66
C THR A 691 13.15 -6.61 30.26
N LEU A 692 12.16 -6.68 31.16
CA LEU A 692 10.83 -6.11 30.96
C LEU A 692 10.77 -4.72 31.59
N VAL A 693 10.40 -3.70 30.81
CA VAL A 693 10.42 -2.29 31.23
C VAL A 693 9.03 -1.69 31.11
N GLY A 694 8.45 -1.31 32.24
CA GLY A 694 7.19 -0.57 32.31
C GLY A 694 6.18 -1.23 33.25
N ALA A 695 5.63 -0.48 34.19
CA ALA A 695 4.69 -0.99 35.20
C ALA A 695 3.31 -1.38 34.63
N ASN A 696 3.07 -1.11 33.35
CA ASN A 696 1.87 -1.46 32.59
C ASN A 696 2.06 -2.75 31.77
N LEU A 697 3.22 -3.41 31.85
CA LEU A 697 3.48 -4.67 31.17
C LEU A 697 2.93 -5.85 31.99
N VAL A 698 2.30 -6.80 31.30
CA VAL A 698 1.78 -8.06 31.86
C VAL A 698 2.15 -9.20 30.93
N ILE A 699 2.59 -10.33 31.49
CA ILE A 699 2.73 -11.60 30.78
C ILE A 699 1.39 -12.35 30.86
N ASP A 700 0.88 -12.84 29.73
CA ASP A 700 -0.43 -13.50 29.62
C ASP A 700 -0.26 -14.78 28.78
N GLY A 701 -0.41 -15.95 29.41
CA GLY A 701 -0.18 -17.26 28.79
C GLY A 701 -1.14 -17.53 27.64
N GLY A 702 -2.42 -17.21 27.83
CA GLY A 702 -3.46 -17.45 26.84
C GLY A 702 -4.45 -18.51 27.32
N TYR A 703 -5.00 -19.30 26.40
CA TYR A 703 -6.06 -20.27 26.71
C TYR A 703 -5.58 -21.73 26.67
N SER A 704 -4.29 -22.01 26.80
CA SER A 704 -3.74 -23.37 26.71
C SER A 704 -2.85 -23.69 27.91
N ASN A 705 -2.38 -24.95 28.04
CA ASN A 705 -1.44 -25.34 29.09
C ASN A 705 -0.06 -24.74 28.80
N ASP A 706 0.27 -23.62 29.44
CA ASP A 706 1.47 -22.86 29.16
C ASP A 706 2.54 -23.04 30.24
N THR A 707 3.81 -22.81 29.86
CA THR A 707 4.92 -22.77 30.81
C THR A 707 5.54 -21.39 30.78
N ILE A 708 5.39 -20.64 31.87
CA ILE A 708 5.76 -19.23 31.97
C ILE A 708 6.82 -19.07 33.05
N PHE A 709 7.96 -18.49 32.67
CA PHE A 709 8.99 -18.03 33.61
C PHE A 709 9.11 -16.50 33.49
N GLY A 710 8.96 -15.80 34.60
CA GLY A 710 9.18 -14.37 34.69
C GLY A 710 10.62 -13.95 34.37
N SER A 711 10.80 -12.64 34.31
CA SER A 711 12.07 -11.95 34.20
C SER A 711 12.79 -11.85 35.55
N ALA A 712 13.95 -11.20 35.58
CA ALA A 712 14.69 -10.96 36.83
C ALA A 712 14.17 -9.75 37.62
N GLY A 713 13.02 -9.18 37.25
CA GLY A 713 12.42 -8.03 37.92
C GLY A 713 10.95 -8.29 38.20
N ALA A 714 10.35 -7.47 39.06
CA ALA A 714 8.97 -7.65 39.51
C ALA A 714 7.96 -7.68 38.34
N ASP A 715 7.35 -8.82 38.15
CA ASP A 715 6.46 -9.13 37.05
C ASP A 715 5.00 -9.19 37.47
N THR A 716 4.13 -9.07 36.48
CA THR A 716 2.73 -9.42 36.60
C THR A 716 2.40 -10.48 35.58
N ILE A 717 1.96 -11.64 36.05
CA ILE A 717 1.77 -12.83 35.22
C ILE A 717 0.32 -13.30 35.34
N ILE A 718 -0.27 -13.69 34.21
CA ILE A 718 -1.57 -14.33 34.09
C ILE A 718 -1.31 -15.65 33.36
N GLY A 719 -1.62 -16.80 33.98
CA GLY A 719 -1.60 -18.09 33.27
C GLY A 719 -2.75 -18.14 32.26
N ALA A 720 -3.96 -17.85 32.76
CA ALA A 720 -5.24 -17.78 32.07
C ALA A 720 -5.98 -19.11 31.93
N GLY A 721 -5.97 -19.82 30.79
CA GLY A 721 -6.89 -20.94 30.58
C GLY A 721 -6.22 -22.30 30.50
N ASN A 722 -6.75 -23.29 31.22
CA ASN A 722 -6.24 -24.65 31.42
C ASN A 722 -5.06 -24.71 32.42
N ASP A 723 -4.31 -25.81 32.41
CA ASP A 723 -3.39 -26.12 33.51
C ASP A 723 -2.00 -25.54 33.21
N ASP A 724 -1.69 -24.40 33.82
CA ASP A 724 -0.45 -23.65 33.59
C ASP A 724 0.65 -23.97 34.60
N LEU A 725 1.91 -23.89 34.15
CA LEU A 725 3.09 -23.85 35.02
C LEU A 725 3.64 -22.41 35.03
N VAL A 726 3.54 -21.74 36.18
CA VAL A 726 3.91 -20.33 36.31
C VAL A 726 4.97 -20.15 37.40
N ASP A 727 6.10 -19.53 37.04
CA ASP A 727 7.22 -19.21 37.94
C ASP A 727 7.55 -17.71 37.85
N GLY A 728 7.56 -17.00 38.98
CA GLY A 728 7.85 -15.57 39.08
C GLY A 728 9.31 -15.22 38.76
N ALA A 729 10.24 -16.11 39.12
CA ALA A 729 11.68 -15.98 38.99
C ALA A 729 12.41 -15.15 40.07
N GLU A 730 12.59 -13.84 39.98
CA GLU A 730 13.28 -13.06 41.04
C GLU A 730 12.60 -11.70 41.22
N GLU A 731 12.75 -11.11 42.41
CA GLU A 731 12.02 -9.90 42.87
C GLU A 731 10.56 -10.24 43.19
N GLY A 732 9.75 -9.26 43.59
CA GLY A 732 8.38 -9.52 44.07
C GLY A 732 7.36 -9.54 42.94
N ASP A 733 6.86 -10.73 42.61
CA ASP A 733 5.99 -10.99 41.48
C ASP A 733 4.51 -11.05 41.87
N THR A 734 3.65 -10.76 40.88
CA THR A 734 2.20 -10.79 41.04
C THR A 734 1.54 -11.71 40.03
N PHE A 735 1.07 -12.86 40.48
CA PHE A 735 0.21 -13.76 39.71
C PHE A 735 -1.23 -13.27 39.81
N ARG A 736 -1.88 -12.96 38.68
CA ARG A 736 -3.26 -12.44 38.64
C ARG A 736 -4.23 -13.48 38.12
N VAL A 737 -5.26 -13.77 38.91
CA VAL A 737 -6.38 -14.61 38.53
C VAL A 737 -7.65 -13.75 38.53
N THR A 738 -8.41 -13.78 37.44
CA THR A 738 -9.61 -12.95 37.30
C THR A 738 -10.87 -13.80 37.26
N GLY A 739 -11.86 -13.41 38.06
CA GLY A 739 -13.13 -14.12 38.16
C GLY A 739 -14.10 -13.86 37.01
N ASN A 740 -15.13 -14.70 36.97
CA ASN A 740 -16.25 -14.69 36.04
C ASN A 740 -16.69 -13.29 35.54
N VAL A 741 -16.65 -13.10 34.21
CA VAL A 741 -17.47 -12.11 33.52
C VAL A 741 -18.84 -12.75 33.27
N ALA A 742 -19.92 -12.15 33.79
CA ALA A 742 -21.27 -12.69 33.65
C ALA A 742 -21.65 -12.97 32.17
N GLY A 743 -21.76 -14.25 31.81
CA GLY A 743 -22.19 -14.71 30.46
C GLY A 743 -21.15 -15.42 29.59
N GLY A 744 -19.95 -15.75 30.10
CA GLY A 744 -18.91 -16.52 29.39
C GLY A 744 -19.10 -18.06 29.42
N TRP A 745 -18.52 -18.76 28.44
CA TRP A 745 -18.42 -20.23 28.40
C TRP A 745 -17.30 -20.66 29.36
N SER A 746 -17.63 -21.49 30.37
CA SER A 746 -16.78 -22.09 31.43
C SER A 746 -15.83 -21.15 32.19
N SER A 747 -16.09 -21.03 33.49
CA SER A 747 -15.54 -20.09 34.47
C SER A 747 -14.22 -20.48 35.13
N PHE A 748 -13.78 -21.71 34.92
CA PHE A 748 -12.70 -22.33 35.66
C PHE A 748 -11.43 -22.25 34.82
N GLN A 749 -10.39 -21.63 35.39
CA GLN A 749 -9.14 -21.32 34.69
C GLN A 749 -8.22 -22.54 34.55
N GLY A 750 -8.53 -23.68 35.18
CA GLY A 750 -7.67 -24.86 35.20
C GLY A 750 -6.99 -25.03 36.55
N TYR A 751 -6.16 -26.07 36.67
CA TYR A 751 -5.39 -26.42 37.87
C TYR A 751 -3.94 -26.03 37.69
N ASP A 752 -3.63 -24.79 38.06
CA ASP A 752 -2.31 -24.21 37.84
C ASP A 752 -1.30 -24.65 38.90
N THR A 753 -0.03 -24.64 38.50
CA THR A 753 1.13 -24.73 39.39
C THR A 753 1.77 -23.36 39.48
N TYR A 754 1.52 -22.65 40.58
CA TYR A 754 2.23 -21.41 40.91
C TYR A 754 3.47 -21.72 41.73
N SER A 755 4.60 -21.19 41.31
CA SER A 755 5.86 -21.28 42.02
C SER A 755 6.63 -19.96 41.93
N ASP A 756 7.59 -19.79 42.81
CA ASP A 756 8.64 -18.81 42.70
C ASP A 756 9.95 -19.47 43.13
N THR A 757 10.89 -19.54 42.20
CA THR A 757 12.23 -20.07 42.44
C THR A 757 13.22 -19.02 42.95
N GLY A 758 12.77 -17.77 43.05
CA GLY A 758 13.49 -16.60 43.53
C GLY A 758 13.80 -16.62 45.01
N THR A 759 14.66 -15.69 45.41
CA THR A 759 15.05 -15.55 46.83
C THR A 759 14.88 -14.14 47.36
N THR A 760 14.34 -13.23 46.56
CA THR A 760 14.16 -11.83 46.87
C THR A 760 12.81 -11.40 46.34
N GLY A 761 12.06 -10.59 47.08
CA GLY A 761 10.70 -10.24 46.69
C GLY A 761 9.70 -10.47 47.81
N ILE A 762 8.45 -10.11 47.56
CA ILE A 762 7.29 -10.70 48.22
C ILE A 762 6.34 -11.04 47.10
N ASP A 763 6.05 -12.32 46.97
CA ASP A 763 5.39 -12.92 45.84
C ASP A 763 3.94 -13.17 46.19
N ARG A 764 3.07 -12.85 45.22
CA ARG A 764 1.65 -12.76 45.51
C ARG A 764 0.75 -13.27 44.42
N LEU A 765 -0.13 -14.19 44.79
CA LEU A 765 -1.28 -14.58 43.99
C LEU A 765 -2.48 -13.68 44.32
N VAL A 766 -3.12 -13.10 43.32
CA VAL A 766 -4.13 -12.06 43.49
C VAL A 766 -5.40 -12.40 42.72
N ALA A 767 -6.51 -12.53 43.45
CA ALA A 767 -7.83 -12.68 42.88
C ALA A 767 -8.49 -11.32 42.65
N LEU A 768 -9.00 -11.08 41.45
CA LEU A 768 -9.67 -9.82 41.08
C LEU A 768 -11.07 -10.08 40.49
N GLY A 769 -12.00 -9.15 40.71
CA GLY A 769 -13.29 -9.11 40.00
C GLY A 769 -14.46 -9.68 40.79
N GLY A 770 -15.16 -10.66 40.22
CA GLY A 770 -16.37 -11.30 40.79
C GLY A 770 -16.05 -12.35 41.84
N ALA A 771 -16.74 -13.49 41.77
CA ALA A 771 -16.29 -14.73 42.39
C ALA A 771 -15.19 -15.36 41.52
N VAL A 772 -14.16 -15.91 42.15
CA VAL A 772 -12.96 -16.46 41.48
C VAL A 772 -12.73 -17.88 41.98
N ASP A 773 -12.52 -18.81 41.05
CA ASP A 773 -12.04 -20.15 41.39
C ASP A 773 -10.58 -20.21 40.92
N ILE A 774 -9.66 -20.30 41.87
CA ILE A 774 -8.23 -20.51 41.63
C ILE A 774 -8.01 -22.02 41.75
N GLY A 775 -7.94 -22.73 40.62
CA GLY A 775 -7.58 -24.14 40.65
C GLY A 775 -6.09 -24.28 40.90
N LEU A 776 -5.71 -25.17 41.82
CA LEU A 776 -4.33 -25.42 42.18
C LEU A 776 -4.03 -26.92 42.04
N ALA A 777 -2.96 -27.27 41.34
CA ALA A 777 -2.48 -28.65 41.25
C ALA A 777 -1.88 -29.18 42.58
N GLY A 778 -1.68 -28.28 43.53
CA GLY A 778 -1.11 -28.51 44.85
C GLY A 778 -0.53 -27.21 45.41
N TRP A 779 -0.31 -27.14 46.73
CA TRP A 779 0.31 -25.98 47.35
C TRP A 779 1.23 -26.41 48.48
N GLN A 780 2.54 -26.45 48.23
CA GLN A 780 3.52 -26.72 49.28
C GLN A 780 4.89 -26.17 48.86
N ASN A 781 5.51 -25.37 49.72
CA ASN A 781 6.84 -24.77 49.46
C ASN A 781 6.91 -24.07 48.09
N THR A 782 5.84 -23.36 47.70
CA THR A 782 5.74 -22.75 46.37
C THR A 782 6.69 -21.57 46.19
N GLY A 783 7.17 -20.96 47.28
CA GLY A 783 7.89 -19.68 47.23
C GLY A 783 6.95 -18.47 47.33
N VAL A 784 5.67 -18.63 46.96
CA VAL A 784 4.67 -17.56 47.02
C VAL A 784 4.24 -17.27 48.47
N GLU A 785 4.58 -16.09 48.99
CA GLU A 785 4.30 -15.76 50.39
C GLU A 785 2.88 -15.31 50.67
N THR A 786 2.15 -14.78 49.68
CA THR A 786 0.83 -14.18 49.92
C THR A 786 -0.22 -14.60 48.88
N ILE A 787 -1.44 -14.90 49.34
CA ILE A 787 -2.63 -15.00 48.48
C ILE A 787 -3.63 -13.91 48.90
N ASP A 788 -3.96 -13.01 47.97
CA ASP A 788 -4.85 -11.87 48.21
C ASP A 788 -6.19 -11.98 47.46
N ALA A 789 -7.25 -12.20 48.24
CA ALA A 789 -8.63 -12.23 47.79
C ALA A 789 -9.37 -10.88 47.95
N THR A 790 -8.74 -9.83 48.49
CA THR A 790 -9.40 -8.54 48.78
C THR A 790 -9.85 -7.78 47.54
N GLY A 791 -9.28 -8.09 46.37
CA GLY A 791 -9.66 -7.51 45.07
C GLY A 791 -10.89 -8.16 44.44
N ALA A 792 -11.36 -9.29 44.97
CA ALA A 792 -12.56 -9.99 44.51
C ALA A 792 -13.79 -9.56 45.32
N THR A 793 -14.94 -9.43 44.64
CA THR A 793 -16.22 -9.02 45.24
C THR A 793 -17.10 -10.20 45.65
N GLY A 794 -16.79 -11.41 45.16
CA GLY A 794 -17.42 -12.67 45.56
C GLY A 794 -16.45 -13.58 46.32
N THR A 795 -16.86 -14.82 46.56
CA THR A 795 -15.99 -15.87 47.14
C THR A 795 -14.81 -16.15 46.22
N VAL A 796 -13.63 -16.30 46.82
CA VAL A 796 -12.40 -16.77 46.16
C VAL A 796 -12.14 -18.18 46.67
N ARG A 797 -12.24 -19.18 45.79
CA ARG A 797 -11.98 -20.58 46.15
C ARG A 797 -10.57 -20.97 45.73
N LEU A 798 -9.78 -21.49 46.65
CA LEU A 798 -8.54 -22.22 46.38
C LEU A 798 -8.95 -23.69 46.20
N LEU A 799 -9.06 -24.12 44.94
CA LEU A 799 -9.81 -25.31 44.55
C LEU A 799 -8.87 -26.46 44.15
N GLY A 800 -9.06 -27.61 44.79
CA GLY A 800 -8.41 -28.89 44.45
C GLY A 800 -9.06 -29.64 43.29
N GLY A 801 -8.39 -30.71 42.86
CA GLY A 801 -8.80 -31.57 41.75
C GLY A 801 -9.86 -32.61 42.11
N ASP A 802 -10.01 -33.63 41.26
CA ASP A 802 -10.74 -34.87 41.59
C ASP A 802 -9.82 -35.95 42.23
N ASP A 803 -8.53 -35.67 42.30
CA ASP A 803 -7.49 -36.52 42.87
C ASP A 803 -7.02 -35.96 44.22
N ALA A 804 -6.41 -36.81 45.06
CA ALA A 804 -5.86 -36.40 46.35
C ALA A 804 -4.84 -35.25 46.20
N THR A 805 -5.17 -34.11 46.79
CA THR A 805 -4.40 -32.87 46.80
C THR A 805 -3.74 -32.62 48.15
N LEU A 806 -2.57 -31.98 48.11
CA LEU A 806 -1.89 -31.46 49.29
C LEU A 806 -1.90 -29.93 49.21
N PHE A 807 -2.69 -29.31 50.08
CA PHE A 807 -2.68 -27.88 50.31
C PHE A 807 -2.10 -27.60 51.69
N ASP A 808 -0.96 -26.93 51.72
CA ASP A 808 -0.23 -26.55 52.93
C ASP A 808 0.06 -25.05 52.91
N PHE A 809 -0.90 -24.27 53.41
CA PHE A 809 -0.82 -22.81 53.48
C PHE A 809 -0.16 -22.31 54.77
N SER A 810 0.46 -23.19 55.57
CA SER A 810 1.04 -22.84 56.87
C SER A 810 2.15 -21.77 56.80
N THR A 811 2.80 -21.63 55.63
CA THR A 811 3.81 -20.60 55.36
C THR A 811 3.30 -19.45 54.49
N THR A 812 2.04 -19.48 54.06
CA THR A 812 1.45 -18.52 53.14
C THR A 812 0.47 -17.61 53.87
N THR A 813 0.57 -16.30 53.67
CA THR A 813 -0.37 -15.35 54.24
C THR A 813 -1.62 -15.27 53.36
N LEU A 814 -2.76 -15.70 53.88
CA LEU A 814 -4.05 -15.58 53.21
C LEU A 814 -4.73 -14.27 53.62
N THR A 815 -5.08 -13.41 52.67
CA THR A 815 -5.74 -12.12 52.96
C THR A 815 -7.08 -11.99 52.25
N GLY A 816 -8.15 -11.81 53.02
CA GLY A 816 -9.51 -11.59 52.54
C GLY A 816 -10.49 -12.55 53.19
N SER A 817 -11.54 -12.03 53.82
CA SER A 817 -12.54 -12.86 54.54
C SER A 817 -13.49 -13.64 53.62
N ASN A 818 -13.30 -13.53 52.31
CA ASN A 818 -14.03 -14.18 51.24
C ASN A 818 -13.26 -15.37 50.63
N LEU A 819 -12.08 -15.69 51.17
CA LEU A 819 -11.25 -16.81 50.74
C LEU A 819 -11.76 -18.11 51.39
N LEU A 820 -11.87 -19.16 50.57
CA LEU A 820 -12.30 -20.50 50.94
C LEU A 820 -11.28 -21.51 50.40
N ILE A 821 -10.74 -22.36 51.26
CA ILE A 821 -9.93 -23.52 50.88
C ILE A 821 -10.91 -24.66 50.60
N ASP A 822 -10.87 -25.25 49.40
CA ASP A 822 -11.83 -26.25 48.93
C ASP A 822 -11.07 -27.43 48.30
N GLY A 823 -10.99 -28.57 49.00
CA GLY A 823 -10.31 -29.78 48.52
C GLY A 823 -10.99 -30.43 47.31
N ALA A 824 -12.28 -30.12 47.09
CA ALA A 824 -13.13 -30.68 46.04
C ALA A 824 -13.39 -32.18 46.19
N TRP A 825 -12.90 -33.04 45.29
CA TRP A 825 -13.04 -34.49 45.42
C TRP A 825 -11.66 -35.11 45.55
N GLY A 826 -11.49 -36.05 46.46
CA GLY A 826 -10.16 -36.57 46.78
C GLY A 826 -10.11 -37.00 48.23
N SER A 827 -9.03 -37.68 48.60
CA SER A 827 -8.67 -37.80 50.01
C SER A 827 -7.56 -36.80 50.25
N ASP A 828 -7.96 -35.58 50.55
CA ASP A 828 -7.11 -34.41 50.53
C ASP A 828 -6.41 -34.19 51.87
N THR A 829 -5.30 -33.47 51.86
CA THR A 829 -4.67 -32.95 53.09
C THR A 829 -4.63 -31.44 52.99
N LEU A 830 -5.45 -30.78 53.80
CA LEU A 830 -5.62 -29.33 53.81
C LEU A 830 -5.11 -28.76 55.14
N VAL A 831 -4.08 -27.92 55.05
CA VAL A 831 -3.53 -27.14 56.16
C VAL A 831 -3.75 -25.66 55.87
N GLY A 832 -4.45 -24.98 56.76
CA GLY A 832 -4.71 -23.54 56.74
C GLY A 832 -3.47 -22.69 56.99
N SER A 833 -3.72 -21.41 57.24
CA SER A 833 -2.75 -20.36 57.47
C SER A 833 -2.80 -19.88 58.92
N ALA A 834 -2.14 -18.77 59.24
CA ALA A 834 -2.24 -18.15 60.57
C ALA A 834 -3.45 -17.19 60.71
N ALA A 835 -4.36 -17.18 59.73
CA ALA A 835 -5.56 -16.36 59.71
C ALA A 835 -6.78 -17.16 60.15
N ALA A 836 -7.96 -16.52 60.23
CA ALA A 836 -9.20 -17.25 60.43
C ALA A 836 -9.68 -17.80 59.07
N ASP A 837 -9.47 -19.08 58.85
CA ASP A 837 -9.64 -19.74 57.57
C ASP A 837 -11.01 -20.41 57.43
N GLN A 838 -11.47 -20.50 56.19
CA GLN A 838 -12.65 -21.29 55.83
C GLN A 838 -12.18 -22.48 55.01
N ILE A 839 -12.50 -23.69 55.46
CA ILE A 839 -12.01 -24.94 54.87
C ILE A 839 -13.18 -25.86 54.56
N VAL A 840 -13.22 -26.42 53.35
CA VAL A 840 -14.10 -27.50 52.92
C VAL A 840 -13.21 -28.65 52.46
N GLY A 841 -13.29 -29.80 53.12
CA GLY A 841 -12.62 -31.02 52.65
C GLY A 841 -13.18 -31.45 51.30
N GLY A 842 -14.49 -31.67 51.27
CA GLY A 842 -15.22 -31.95 50.05
C GLY A 842 -15.67 -33.40 50.01
N GLY A 843 -15.22 -34.17 49.03
CA GLY A 843 -15.66 -35.55 48.80
C GLY A 843 -14.52 -36.55 48.85
N GLY A 844 -14.46 -37.36 49.90
CA GLY A 844 -13.49 -38.42 50.16
C GLY A 844 -13.06 -38.36 51.61
N ASP A 845 -12.10 -39.19 52.03
CA ASP A 845 -11.67 -39.20 53.44
C ASP A 845 -10.52 -38.18 53.59
N ASP A 846 -10.85 -36.98 54.08
CA ASP A 846 -9.93 -35.83 54.12
C ASP A 846 -9.20 -35.68 55.45
N ARG A 847 -8.04 -35.00 55.42
CA ARG A 847 -7.28 -34.60 56.62
C ARG A 847 -7.20 -33.08 56.69
N LEU A 848 -7.79 -32.51 57.73
CA LEU A 848 -8.02 -31.07 57.84
C LEU A 848 -7.35 -30.50 59.10
N ASP A 849 -6.56 -29.44 58.94
CA ASP A 849 -5.83 -28.71 59.98
C ASP A 849 -5.94 -27.20 59.70
N GLY A 850 -6.57 -26.43 60.58
CA GLY A 850 -6.82 -24.98 60.44
C GLY A 850 -5.56 -24.17 60.68
N PHE A 851 -4.62 -24.74 61.43
CA PHE A 851 -3.42 -24.11 61.92
C PHE A 851 -3.73 -23.03 62.97
N GLU A 852 -3.16 -21.82 62.92
CA GLU A 852 -3.40 -20.83 63.97
C GLU A 852 -4.55 -19.91 63.54
N GLY A 853 -5.64 -19.82 64.28
CA GLY A 853 -6.78 -19.08 63.74
C GLY A 853 -8.06 -19.38 64.49
N SER A 854 -9.14 -18.70 64.13
CA SER A 854 -10.46 -19.19 64.53
C SER A 854 -11.09 -19.74 63.28
N ASP A 855 -10.86 -21.03 63.05
CA ASP A 855 -11.05 -21.64 61.75
C ASP A 855 -12.44 -22.25 61.66
N THR A 856 -12.96 -22.28 60.44
CA THR A 856 -14.30 -22.79 60.15
C THR A 856 -14.22 -23.88 59.11
N TYR A 857 -14.46 -25.12 59.55
CA TYR A 857 -14.56 -26.29 58.69
C TYR A 857 -16.02 -26.46 58.26
N GLN A 858 -16.32 -26.24 56.98
CA GLN A 858 -17.69 -26.27 56.48
C GLN A 858 -18.04 -27.66 55.97
N VAL A 859 -19.11 -28.23 56.51
CA VAL A 859 -19.72 -29.48 56.04
C VAL A 859 -21.08 -29.14 55.43
N THR A 860 -21.29 -29.54 54.19
CA THR A 860 -22.52 -29.21 53.45
C THR A 860 -23.34 -30.47 53.19
N GLY A 861 -24.58 -30.51 53.68
CA GLY A 861 -25.49 -31.61 53.34
C GLY A 861 -26.20 -31.38 52.01
N ASN A 862 -26.50 -32.49 51.34
CA ASN A 862 -27.39 -32.65 50.17
C ASN A 862 -27.85 -31.35 49.48
N GLN A 863 -27.07 -30.88 48.50
CA GLN A 863 -27.63 -29.97 47.49
C GLN A 863 -28.53 -30.78 46.56
N ALA A 864 -29.75 -30.30 46.34
CA ALA A 864 -30.93 -31.08 45.93
C ALA A 864 -30.87 -31.90 44.61
N GLU A 865 -29.74 -32.04 43.91
CA GLU A 865 -29.64 -32.72 42.60
C GLU A 865 -28.31 -33.47 42.30
N GLY A 866 -27.62 -34.08 43.28
CA GLY A 866 -26.32 -34.75 43.05
C GLY A 866 -26.21 -36.20 43.55
N TRP A 867 -25.52 -37.06 42.79
CA TRP A 867 -25.17 -38.45 43.16
C TRP A 867 -24.14 -38.46 44.31
N ARG A 868 -24.43 -39.17 45.40
CA ARG A 868 -23.66 -39.38 46.66
C ARG A 868 -23.99 -38.37 47.76
N SER A 869 -24.58 -38.86 48.85
CA SER A 869 -25.09 -38.07 49.99
C SER A 869 -24.11 -37.93 51.15
N PHE A 870 -22.94 -38.56 51.08
CA PHE A 870 -21.98 -38.66 52.15
C PHE A 870 -20.63 -38.16 51.63
N GLN A 871 -20.08 -37.15 52.30
CA GLN A 871 -18.85 -36.45 51.91
C GLN A 871 -17.58 -37.24 52.23
N GLY A 872 -17.67 -38.31 53.00
CA GLY A 872 -16.52 -39.13 53.40
C GLY A 872 -16.32 -39.08 54.91
N PHE A 873 -15.30 -39.80 55.40
CA PHE A 873 -14.95 -39.81 56.82
C PHE A 873 -13.68 -39.00 57.04
N ASP A 874 -13.83 -37.80 57.57
CA ASP A 874 -12.73 -36.84 57.67
C ASP A 874 -12.01 -36.94 59.02
N THR A 875 -10.71 -36.68 59.01
CA THR A 875 -9.91 -36.49 60.23
C THR A 875 -9.64 -35.01 60.43
N TYR A 876 -10.22 -34.46 61.50
CA TYR A 876 -9.92 -33.12 61.99
C TYR A 876 -8.77 -33.18 62.99
N GLN A 877 -7.68 -32.49 62.69
CA GLN A 877 -6.55 -32.35 63.60
C GLN A 877 -6.00 -30.93 63.49
N ASP A 878 -6.70 -30.00 64.12
CA ASP A 878 -6.26 -28.63 64.26
C ASP A 878 -5.06 -28.54 65.21
N THR A 879 -3.93 -28.11 64.68
CA THR A 879 -2.68 -27.99 65.44
C THR A 879 -2.48 -26.61 66.07
N GLY A 880 -3.42 -25.69 65.84
CA GLY A 880 -3.47 -24.36 66.42
C GLY A 880 -3.46 -24.32 67.93
N THR A 881 -3.03 -23.18 68.47
CA THR A 881 -3.09 -22.95 69.93
C THR A 881 -3.85 -21.69 70.29
N THR A 882 -4.38 -20.98 69.31
CA THR A 882 -5.09 -19.73 69.47
C THR A 882 -6.35 -19.71 68.64
N GLY A 883 -7.45 -19.18 69.20
CA GLY A 883 -8.73 -19.06 68.50
C GLY A 883 -9.82 -19.99 69.02
N ILE A 884 -10.90 -20.12 68.26
CA ILE A 884 -12.00 -21.07 68.49
C ILE A 884 -12.30 -21.70 67.14
N ASP A 885 -12.12 -23.01 67.06
CA ASP A 885 -12.21 -23.76 65.83
C ASP A 885 -13.56 -24.47 65.76
N THR A 886 -14.26 -24.22 64.65
CA THR A 886 -15.67 -24.54 64.49
C THR A 886 -15.87 -25.47 63.29
N LEU A 887 -16.36 -26.66 63.56
CA LEU A 887 -16.96 -27.53 62.54
C LEU A 887 -18.40 -27.07 62.29
N HIS A 888 -18.62 -26.40 61.16
CA HIS A 888 -19.89 -25.77 60.82
C HIS A 888 -20.66 -26.58 59.77
N ALA A 889 -21.78 -27.17 60.19
CA ALA A 889 -22.67 -27.92 59.32
C ALA A 889 -23.84 -27.04 58.84
N GLN A 890 -24.09 -27.05 57.54
CA GLN A 890 -25.17 -26.29 56.90
C GLN A 890 -25.90 -27.12 55.84
N GLY A 891 -27.22 -26.93 55.71
CA GLY A 891 -28.00 -27.66 54.70
C GLY A 891 -29.51 -27.48 54.81
N ALA A 892 -30.21 -27.54 53.67
CA ALA A 892 -31.67 -27.46 53.61
C ALA A 892 -32.38 -28.77 53.99
N GLY A 893 -31.63 -29.87 54.10
CA GLY A 893 -32.10 -31.20 54.49
C GLY A 893 -31.30 -31.75 55.66
N ASP A 894 -31.25 -33.08 55.77
CA ASP A 894 -30.38 -33.76 56.73
C ASP A 894 -28.92 -33.67 56.27
N VAL A 895 -27.99 -33.56 57.22
CA VAL A 895 -26.55 -33.42 56.98
C VAL A 895 -25.82 -34.50 57.77
N ASP A 896 -25.00 -35.31 57.09
CA ASP A 896 -24.12 -36.27 57.74
C ASP A 896 -22.70 -35.66 57.81
N ILE A 897 -22.13 -35.61 59.01
CA ILE A 897 -20.72 -35.27 59.28
C ILE A 897 -20.00 -36.61 59.50
N GLY A 898 -19.18 -37.04 58.55
CA GLY A 898 -18.40 -38.27 58.70
C GLY A 898 -17.07 -38.00 59.40
N LEU A 899 -16.73 -38.80 60.40
CA LEU A 899 -15.50 -38.65 61.18
C LEU A 899 -14.71 -39.96 61.18
N LEU A 900 -13.40 -39.86 60.95
CA LEU A 900 -12.44 -40.96 61.11
C LEU A 900 -11.62 -40.70 62.36
N ASN A 901 -12.09 -41.24 63.49
CA ASN A 901 -11.71 -40.84 64.84
C ASN A 901 -11.86 -39.33 65.11
N PHE A 902 -12.38 -38.99 66.28
CA PHE A 902 -12.49 -37.63 66.76
C PHE A 902 -12.25 -37.65 68.27
N ASP A 903 -11.22 -36.97 68.75
CA ASP A 903 -10.94 -36.94 70.17
C ASP A 903 -10.57 -35.53 70.64
N VAL A 904 -10.25 -35.40 71.93
CA VAL A 904 -9.82 -34.14 72.55
C VAL A 904 -8.55 -33.53 71.92
N SER A 905 -7.84 -34.26 71.05
CA SER A 905 -6.70 -33.77 70.27
C SER A 905 -7.07 -33.31 68.84
N SER A 906 -8.34 -33.39 68.46
CA SER A 906 -8.85 -32.84 67.19
C SER A 906 -8.69 -31.32 67.08
N GLY A 907 -8.60 -30.63 68.22
CA GLY A 907 -8.54 -29.17 68.29
C GLY A 907 -9.86 -28.45 68.02
N ILE A 908 -10.95 -29.18 67.71
CA ILE A 908 -12.26 -28.57 67.44
C ILE A 908 -13.02 -28.29 68.75
N GLU A 909 -13.21 -27.01 69.10
CA GLU A 909 -13.99 -26.64 70.28
C GLU A 909 -15.50 -26.57 70.04
N VAL A 910 -15.95 -26.33 68.81
CA VAL A 910 -17.37 -26.12 68.50
C VAL A 910 -17.80 -26.94 67.29
N ILE A 911 -18.91 -27.66 67.42
CA ILE A 911 -19.65 -28.20 66.27
C ILE A 911 -20.96 -27.41 66.16
N ASP A 912 -21.09 -26.57 65.13
CA ASP A 912 -22.27 -25.73 64.93
C ASP A 912 -23.17 -26.29 63.82
N THR A 913 -24.35 -26.77 64.21
CA THR A 913 -25.32 -27.38 63.29
C THR A 913 -26.60 -26.54 63.16
N ARG A 914 -26.60 -25.28 63.63
CA ARG A 914 -27.81 -24.44 63.69
C ARG A 914 -28.34 -24.05 62.31
N ASP A 915 -27.49 -24.09 61.29
CA ASP A 915 -27.83 -23.80 59.89
C ASP A 915 -28.28 -25.05 59.10
N VAL A 916 -28.49 -26.17 59.79
CA VAL A 916 -29.13 -27.37 59.26
C VAL A 916 -30.63 -27.34 59.52
N VAL A 917 -31.45 -27.39 58.46
CA VAL A 917 -32.91 -27.43 58.56
C VAL A 917 -33.42 -28.81 58.98
N GLY A 918 -32.75 -29.87 58.52
CA GLY A 918 -33.06 -31.26 58.82
C GLY A 918 -32.51 -31.74 60.16
N GLN A 919 -32.10 -33.00 60.21
CA GLN A 919 -31.32 -33.60 61.29
C GLN A 919 -29.83 -33.62 60.90
N THR A 920 -28.96 -33.32 61.85
CA THR A 920 -27.52 -33.55 61.68
C THR A 920 -27.16 -34.89 62.30
N ARG A 921 -26.43 -35.72 61.57
CA ARG A 921 -25.87 -36.96 62.09
C ARG A 921 -24.35 -36.83 62.08
N ILE A 922 -23.72 -37.08 63.21
CA ILE A 922 -22.26 -37.23 63.31
C ILE A 922 -21.98 -38.73 63.26
N VAL A 923 -21.18 -39.17 62.30
CA VAL A 923 -21.13 -40.55 61.85
C VAL A 923 -19.70 -41.06 61.94
N GLY A 924 -19.46 -42.09 62.76
CA GLY A 924 -18.23 -42.88 62.75
C GLY A 924 -18.10 -43.73 61.49
N SER A 925 -16.90 -44.22 61.22
CA SER A 925 -16.59 -45.09 60.09
C SER A 925 -17.18 -46.50 60.25
N TRP A 926 -16.78 -47.42 59.36
CA TRP A 926 -17.13 -48.84 59.46
C TRP A 926 -16.08 -49.66 60.24
N SER A 927 -15.16 -48.99 60.92
CA SER A 927 -14.08 -49.56 61.73
C SER A 927 -14.23 -49.14 63.19
N ASP A 928 -13.39 -49.66 64.08
CA ASP A 928 -13.37 -49.24 65.48
C ASP A 928 -13.00 -47.74 65.58
N ASP A 929 -13.94 -46.90 65.96
CA ASP A 929 -13.74 -45.45 66.12
C ASP A 929 -13.71 -45.01 67.59
N VAL A 930 -12.90 -43.99 67.87
CA VAL A 930 -12.99 -43.18 69.09
C VAL A 930 -13.63 -41.86 68.74
N LEU A 931 -14.83 -41.60 69.27
CA LEU A 931 -15.60 -40.37 69.10
C LEU A 931 -15.82 -39.71 70.46
N ASP A 932 -14.90 -38.84 70.86
CA ASP A 932 -14.89 -38.14 72.15
C ASP A 932 -15.19 -36.64 71.98
N PHE A 933 -16.42 -36.24 72.28
CA PHE A 933 -16.92 -34.86 72.24
C PHE A 933 -16.88 -34.19 73.62
N SER A 934 -16.23 -34.78 74.63
CA SER A 934 -16.23 -34.23 75.99
C SER A 934 -15.56 -32.84 76.10
N GLY A 935 -14.69 -32.50 75.14
CA GLY A 935 -14.08 -31.19 74.98
C GLY A 935 -14.80 -30.24 74.01
N THR A 936 -15.86 -30.70 73.35
CA THR A 936 -16.46 -30.02 72.19
C THR A 936 -17.91 -29.59 72.49
N SER A 937 -18.23 -28.34 72.16
CA SER A 937 -19.56 -27.77 72.31
C SER A 937 -20.41 -28.01 71.05
N ILE A 938 -21.41 -28.89 71.14
CA ILE A 938 -22.34 -29.15 70.03
C ILE A 938 -23.53 -28.17 70.09
N LEU A 939 -23.63 -27.28 69.10
CA LEU A 939 -24.70 -26.28 68.99
C LEU A 939 -25.76 -26.75 67.99
N GLY A 940 -26.94 -27.08 68.50
CA GLY A 940 -28.05 -27.59 67.70
C GLY A 940 -29.06 -28.27 68.61
N SER A 941 -30.24 -28.63 68.09
CA SER A 941 -31.25 -29.38 68.88
C SER A 941 -31.70 -30.66 68.20
N ARG A 942 -31.09 -31.02 67.07
CA ARG A 942 -31.46 -32.16 66.22
C ARG A 942 -30.19 -32.89 65.77
N VAL A 943 -29.30 -33.18 66.71
CA VAL A 943 -28.02 -33.87 66.45
C VAL A 943 -28.11 -35.31 66.95
N VAL A 944 -27.56 -36.24 66.18
CA VAL A 944 -27.41 -37.65 66.55
C VAL A 944 -25.97 -38.06 66.31
N ILE A 945 -25.33 -38.64 67.32
CA ILE A 945 -24.00 -39.26 67.21
C ILE A 945 -24.21 -40.75 66.94
N ASP A 946 -23.63 -41.26 65.87
CA ASP A 946 -23.84 -42.62 65.35
C ASP A 946 -22.47 -43.26 65.09
N GLY A 947 -22.06 -44.23 65.94
CA GLY A 947 -20.83 -45.00 65.77
C GLY A 947 -20.81 -45.83 64.48
N SER A 948 -21.98 -46.06 63.87
CA SER A 948 -22.17 -46.86 62.65
C SER A 948 -21.81 -48.33 62.83
N GLY A 949 -20.54 -48.71 62.63
CA GLY A 949 -20.17 -50.10 62.87
C GLY A 949 -18.69 -50.27 63.11
N GLY A 950 -18.35 -51.20 63.99
CA GLY A 950 -17.02 -51.23 64.60
C GLY A 950 -17.16 -51.66 66.05
N THR A 951 -16.09 -51.60 66.83
CA THR A 951 -16.16 -51.59 68.29
C THR A 951 -15.89 -50.17 68.74
N ASP A 952 -16.95 -49.38 68.88
CA ASP A 952 -16.81 -47.93 68.97
C ASP A 952 -16.75 -47.45 70.43
N VAL A 953 -16.03 -46.35 70.65
CA VAL A 953 -16.00 -45.65 71.94
C VAL A 953 -16.53 -44.24 71.73
N VAL A 954 -17.72 -43.97 72.24
CA VAL A 954 -18.42 -42.69 72.08
C VAL A 954 -18.57 -41.99 73.44
N PHE A 955 -17.97 -40.82 73.57
CA PHE A 955 -18.23 -39.88 74.67
C PHE A 955 -18.99 -38.67 74.11
N GLY A 956 -20.19 -38.44 74.62
CA GLY A 956 -21.00 -37.27 74.32
C GLY A 956 -20.40 -35.97 74.87
N SER A 957 -21.12 -34.90 74.62
CA SER A 957 -20.76 -33.55 75.05
C SER A 957 -21.23 -33.29 76.48
N ALA A 958 -21.22 -32.02 76.92
CA ALA A 958 -21.83 -31.61 78.18
C ALA A 958 -23.32 -31.21 78.01
N GLY A 959 -23.92 -31.48 76.85
CA GLY A 959 -25.30 -31.13 76.48
C GLY A 959 -26.24 -32.34 76.46
N ASP A 960 -27.46 -32.15 75.95
CA ASP A 960 -28.41 -33.25 75.76
C ASP A 960 -28.06 -34.01 74.45
N ASP A 961 -27.44 -35.19 74.57
CA ASP A 961 -26.94 -35.95 73.42
C ASP A 961 -27.86 -37.11 73.01
N THR A 962 -27.87 -37.44 71.72
CA THR A 962 -28.52 -38.67 71.23
C THR A 962 -27.47 -39.56 70.58
N ILE A 963 -27.20 -40.71 71.19
CA ILE A 963 -26.11 -41.60 70.82
C ILE A 963 -26.65 -42.93 70.31
N ILE A 964 -26.10 -43.42 69.20
CA ILE A 964 -26.34 -44.73 68.63
C ILE A 964 -24.97 -45.42 68.53
N GLY A 965 -24.77 -46.55 69.22
CA GLY A 965 -23.52 -47.32 69.12
C GLY A 965 -23.33 -47.89 67.72
N GLY A 966 -24.42 -48.44 67.16
CA GLY A 966 -24.41 -49.02 65.82
C GLY A 966 -24.35 -50.54 65.87
N SER A 967 -23.62 -51.16 64.95
CA SER A 967 -23.37 -52.60 64.95
C SER A 967 -21.96 -52.89 65.46
N GLY A 968 -21.83 -53.59 66.58
CA GLY A 968 -20.53 -53.54 67.22
C GLY A 968 -20.48 -54.20 68.56
N ALA A 969 -19.58 -53.73 69.41
CA ALA A 969 -19.65 -53.95 70.84
C ALA A 969 -19.24 -52.64 71.50
N ASP A 970 -20.20 -51.73 71.61
CA ASP A 970 -19.88 -50.30 71.67
C ASP A 970 -19.87 -49.79 73.11
N SER A 971 -18.98 -48.85 73.41
CA SER A 971 -18.88 -48.18 74.72
C SER A 971 -19.38 -46.74 74.58
N MET A 972 -20.50 -46.42 75.23
CA MET A 972 -21.14 -45.11 75.14
C MET A 972 -21.19 -44.43 76.51
N ALA A 973 -20.89 -43.14 76.57
CA ALA A 973 -21.10 -42.29 77.73
C ALA A 973 -21.68 -40.96 77.26
N GLY A 974 -22.87 -40.60 77.71
CA GLY A 974 -23.56 -39.37 77.31
C GLY A 974 -22.89 -38.10 77.83
N GLY A 975 -22.38 -38.17 79.07
CA GLY A 975 -21.75 -37.03 79.72
C GLY A 975 -22.69 -36.43 80.77
N THR A 976 -22.76 -35.10 80.82
CA THR A 976 -23.77 -34.40 81.63
C THR A 976 -24.87 -33.90 80.71
N GLY A 977 -26.14 -33.99 81.09
CA GLY A 977 -27.23 -33.66 80.16
C GLY A 977 -28.46 -34.51 80.41
N ASN A 978 -29.39 -34.51 79.46
CA ASN A 978 -30.43 -35.53 79.35
C ASN A 978 -30.19 -36.31 78.07
N ASP A 979 -29.47 -37.41 78.19
CA ASP A 979 -28.93 -38.16 77.07
C ASP A 979 -29.88 -39.28 76.63
N VAL A 980 -29.82 -39.62 75.35
CA VAL A 980 -30.64 -40.67 74.73
C VAL A 980 -29.73 -41.69 74.05
N TYR A 981 -29.63 -42.89 74.63
CA TYR A 981 -28.93 -44.03 74.06
C TYR A 981 -29.90 -44.90 73.27
N ARG A 982 -29.75 -44.96 71.95
CA ARG A 982 -30.61 -45.79 71.09
C ARG A 982 -30.04 -47.16 70.88
N VAL A 983 -30.84 -48.17 71.18
CA VAL A 983 -30.44 -49.57 71.16
C VAL A 983 -31.31 -50.32 70.17
N GLY A 984 -30.67 -50.92 69.15
CA GLY A 984 -31.32 -51.71 68.12
C GLY A 984 -30.98 -53.20 68.21
N ARG A 985 -31.59 -53.99 67.33
CA ARG A 985 -31.11 -55.34 67.06
C ARG A 985 -29.85 -55.29 66.19
N GLY A 986 -28.89 -56.18 66.43
CA GLY A 986 -27.64 -56.26 65.68
C GLY A 986 -26.44 -55.54 66.32
N ALA A 987 -26.62 -54.92 67.48
CA ALA A 987 -25.58 -54.23 68.25
C ALA A 987 -24.71 -55.16 69.11
N SER A 988 -25.03 -56.46 69.21
CA SER A 988 -24.30 -57.45 70.03
C SER A 988 -24.20 -57.11 71.53
N LEU A 989 -23.15 -56.42 71.99
CA LEU A 989 -22.97 -56.08 73.41
C LEU A 989 -22.52 -54.63 73.54
N ASP A 990 -23.44 -53.77 73.97
CA ASP A 990 -23.14 -52.37 74.26
C ASP A 990 -22.94 -52.15 75.75
N VAL A 991 -22.14 -51.15 76.08
CA VAL A 991 -21.81 -50.73 77.44
C VAL A 991 -22.10 -49.24 77.57
N ILE A 992 -22.99 -48.87 78.49
CA ILE A 992 -23.36 -47.48 78.80
C ILE A 992 -22.77 -47.08 80.15
N TRP A 993 -22.07 -45.95 80.17
CA TRP A 993 -21.57 -45.27 81.36
C TRP A 993 -22.29 -43.94 81.54
N ASP A 994 -23.32 -43.95 82.38
CA ASP A 994 -24.25 -42.82 82.53
C ASP A 994 -24.00 -42.07 83.84
N TYR A 995 -22.84 -41.42 83.97
CA TYR A 995 -22.48 -40.71 85.20
C TYR A 995 -22.86 -39.23 85.15
N ASP A 996 -24.02 -38.87 85.71
CA ASP A 996 -24.46 -37.47 85.86
C ASP A 996 -24.98 -37.17 87.28
N GLU A 997 -24.40 -36.15 87.94
CA GLU A 997 -24.84 -35.66 89.25
C GLU A 997 -25.85 -34.50 89.15
N THR A 998 -26.22 -34.10 87.93
CA THR A 998 -27.10 -32.97 87.66
C THR A 998 -28.51 -33.24 88.16
N ALA A 999 -28.98 -32.42 89.10
CA ALA A 999 -30.28 -32.63 89.72
C ALA A 999 -31.44 -32.50 88.72
N GLY A 1000 -32.14 -33.60 88.47
CA GLY A 1000 -33.30 -33.63 87.57
C GLY A 1000 -32.96 -34.04 86.14
N ASN A 1001 -31.77 -34.61 85.91
CA ASN A 1001 -31.41 -35.35 84.70
C ASN A 1001 -32.47 -36.43 84.37
N GLN A 1002 -32.62 -36.71 83.08
CA GLN A 1002 -33.60 -37.63 82.53
C GLN A 1002 -33.01 -38.39 81.35
N ASP A 1003 -32.02 -39.22 81.63
CA ASP A 1003 -31.37 -40.05 80.64
C ASP A 1003 -32.29 -41.18 80.20
N VAL A 1004 -32.16 -41.58 78.92
CA VAL A 1004 -33.10 -42.48 78.26
C VAL A 1004 -32.35 -43.56 77.48
N ILE A 1005 -32.68 -44.82 77.73
CA ILE A 1005 -32.42 -45.89 76.76
C ILE A 1005 -33.67 -46.07 75.89
N GLU A 1006 -33.54 -45.79 74.60
CA GLU A 1006 -34.62 -45.89 73.62
C GLU A 1006 -34.41 -47.13 72.72
N PHE A 1007 -35.34 -48.09 72.79
CA PHE A 1007 -35.28 -49.31 71.98
C PHE A 1007 -35.94 -49.13 70.62
N GLY A 1008 -35.32 -49.73 69.59
CA GLY A 1008 -35.78 -49.70 68.20
C GLY A 1008 -37.22 -50.22 68.00
N PRO A 1009 -37.85 -49.89 66.85
CA PRO A 1009 -39.27 -50.16 66.60
C PRO A 1009 -39.68 -51.63 66.49
N ASP A 1010 -38.70 -52.54 66.40
CA ASP A 1010 -38.87 -53.99 66.34
C ASP A 1010 -38.59 -54.69 67.70
N ILE A 1011 -38.47 -53.91 68.77
CA ILE A 1011 -38.27 -54.36 70.14
C ILE A 1011 -39.46 -53.91 71.00
N ALA A 1012 -40.34 -54.86 71.33
CA ALA A 1012 -41.47 -54.61 72.23
C ALA A 1012 -41.09 -54.80 73.71
N ILE A 1013 -41.88 -54.22 74.62
CA ILE A 1013 -41.67 -54.30 76.07
C ILE A 1013 -41.61 -55.74 76.62
N ASP A 1014 -42.27 -56.71 75.97
CA ASP A 1014 -42.25 -58.13 76.36
C ASP A 1014 -41.08 -58.92 75.76
N GLN A 1015 -40.22 -58.24 74.99
CA GLN A 1015 -38.98 -58.76 74.42
C GLN A 1015 -37.74 -58.23 75.15
N LEU A 1016 -37.90 -57.48 76.24
CA LEU A 1016 -36.79 -56.98 77.05
C LEU A 1016 -36.65 -57.82 78.33
N TRP A 1017 -35.43 -58.22 78.65
CA TRP A 1017 -35.08 -58.97 79.85
C TRP A 1017 -34.13 -58.15 80.72
N PHE A 1018 -34.55 -57.82 81.93
CA PHE A 1018 -33.77 -57.03 82.88
C PHE A 1018 -33.17 -57.96 83.93
N GLN A 1019 -31.86 -57.87 84.15
CA GLN A 1019 -31.19 -58.61 85.21
C GLN A 1019 -30.06 -57.83 85.86
N ARG A 1020 -29.76 -58.21 87.10
CA ARG A 1020 -28.65 -57.67 87.88
C ARG A 1020 -27.44 -58.57 87.75
N LEU A 1021 -26.29 -58.01 87.38
CA LEU A 1021 -25.04 -58.76 87.28
C LEU A 1021 -23.88 -57.90 87.81
N ASP A 1022 -23.15 -58.41 88.81
CA ASP A 1022 -21.89 -57.83 89.33
C ASP A 1022 -21.86 -56.29 89.54
N GLY A 1023 -22.98 -55.70 89.95
CA GLY A 1023 -23.12 -54.26 90.26
C GLY A 1023 -23.69 -53.38 89.14
N PHE A 1024 -23.77 -53.88 87.91
CA PHE A 1024 -24.39 -53.19 86.77
C PHE A 1024 -25.79 -53.76 86.45
N LEU A 1025 -26.52 -53.06 85.57
CA LEU A 1025 -27.80 -53.51 85.01
C LEU A 1025 -27.56 -54.09 83.62
N GLU A 1026 -28.02 -55.31 83.37
CA GLU A 1026 -28.09 -55.86 82.02
C GLU A 1026 -29.53 -55.80 81.50
N VAL A 1027 -29.68 -55.31 80.27
CA VAL A 1027 -30.91 -55.38 79.49
C VAL A 1027 -30.65 -56.19 78.23
N SER A 1028 -31.21 -57.40 78.14
CA SER A 1028 -31.08 -58.28 76.98
C SER A 1028 -32.31 -58.20 76.09
N VAL A 1029 -32.11 -58.27 74.77
CA VAL A 1029 -33.20 -58.33 73.78
C VAL A 1029 -33.51 -59.77 73.43
N ILE A 1030 -34.70 -60.23 73.83
CA ILE A 1030 -35.19 -61.58 73.57
C ILE A 1030 -35.32 -61.80 72.06
N GLY A 1031 -34.81 -62.94 71.60
CA GLY A 1031 -34.81 -63.33 70.19
C GLY A 1031 -33.50 -63.04 69.45
N SER A 1032 -32.59 -62.26 70.03
CA SER A 1032 -31.25 -62.00 69.49
C SER A 1032 -30.17 -62.23 70.56
N TRP A 1033 -28.92 -61.86 70.24
CA TRP A 1033 -27.79 -61.86 71.18
C TRP A 1033 -27.51 -60.46 71.73
N ASP A 1034 -28.34 -59.48 71.37
CA ASP A 1034 -28.17 -58.08 71.71
C ASP A 1034 -28.44 -57.86 73.20
N ARG A 1035 -27.54 -57.12 73.84
CA ARG A 1035 -27.62 -56.78 75.26
C ARG A 1035 -26.89 -55.48 75.51
N VAL A 1036 -27.36 -54.78 76.54
CA VAL A 1036 -26.79 -53.51 76.99
C VAL A 1036 -26.45 -53.62 78.46
N TYR A 1037 -25.24 -53.22 78.83
CA TYR A 1037 -24.82 -53.10 80.22
C TYR A 1037 -24.80 -51.63 80.62
N VAL A 1038 -25.64 -51.24 81.58
CA VAL A 1038 -25.55 -49.93 82.23
C VAL A 1038 -24.66 -50.09 83.45
N MET A 1039 -23.43 -49.61 83.33
CA MET A 1039 -22.36 -49.80 84.31
C MET A 1039 -22.66 -49.04 85.61
N ASP A 1040 -22.12 -49.54 86.71
CA ASP A 1040 -22.19 -48.89 88.03
C ASP A 1040 -23.60 -48.54 88.56
N TRP A 1041 -24.66 -49.15 88.03
CA TRP A 1041 -26.05 -48.91 88.45
C TRP A 1041 -26.28 -48.98 89.97
N ASP A 1042 -25.56 -49.81 90.73
CA ASP A 1042 -25.75 -49.98 92.20
C ASP A 1042 -25.07 -48.89 93.02
N THR A 1043 -24.26 -48.03 92.40
CA THR A 1043 -23.53 -46.97 93.10
C THR A 1043 -24.44 -45.82 93.51
N GLY A 1044 -25.53 -45.58 92.77
CA GLY A 1044 -26.57 -44.63 93.11
C GLY A 1044 -27.30 -44.09 91.88
N PRO A 1045 -28.28 -43.19 92.08
CA PRO A 1045 -29.05 -42.59 90.98
C PRO A 1045 -28.20 -41.88 89.92
N ALA A 1046 -27.06 -41.31 90.31
CA ALA A 1046 -26.14 -40.61 89.40
C ALA A 1046 -25.40 -41.54 88.41
N SER A 1047 -25.66 -42.85 88.43
CA SER A 1047 -25.08 -43.84 87.50
C SER A 1047 -26.18 -44.71 86.87
N GLN A 1048 -27.41 -44.21 86.87
CA GLN A 1048 -28.59 -44.94 86.40
C GLN A 1048 -29.31 -44.11 85.36
N VAL A 1049 -29.51 -44.68 84.18
CA VAL A 1049 -30.45 -44.12 83.19
C VAL A 1049 -31.85 -44.04 83.79
N GLU A 1050 -32.48 -42.86 83.81
CA GLU A 1050 -33.79 -42.65 84.45
C GLU A 1050 -34.94 -43.37 83.73
N GLN A 1051 -34.88 -43.52 82.42
CA GLN A 1051 -36.00 -44.00 81.62
C GLN A 1051 -35.59 -45.02 80.56
N PHE A 1052 -36.45 -46.01 80.36
CA PHE A 1052 -36.38 -46.97 79.26
C PHE A 1052 -37.63 -46.77 78.41
N ARG A 1053 -37.47 -46.54 77.11
CA ARG A 1053 -38.56 -46.25 76.19
C ARG A 1053 -38.57 -47.22 75.02
N THR A 1054 -39.76 -47.59 74.56
CA THR A 1054 -39.95 -48.37 73.32
C THR A 1054 -40.68 -47.52 72.29
N ALA A 1055 -40.51 -47.82 71.00
CA ALA A 1055 -41.02 -46.96 69.92
C ALA A 1055 -42.55 -46.77 69.88
N ASP A 1056 -43.32 -47.63 70.57
CA ASP A 1056 -44.78 -47.48 70.70
C ASP A 1056 -45.19 -46.55 71.86
N GLY A 1057 -44.22 -45.95 72.55
CA GLY A 1057 -44.39 -44.89 73.54
C GLY A 1057 -44.45 -45.35 74.99
N HIS A 1058 -44.31 -46.64 75.27
CA HIS A 1058 -44.26 -47.12 76.66
C HIS A 1058 -42.95 -46.70 77.35
N VAL A 1059 -43.08 -46.26 78.60
CA VAL A 1059 -41.94 -45.80 79.43
C VAL A 1059 -41.83 -46.63 80.71
N LEU A 1060 -40.62 -47.05 81.06
CA LEU A 1060 -40.27 -47.66 82.34
C LEU A 1060 -39.26 -46.75 83.05
N LEU A 1061 -39.55 -46.37 84.31
CA LEU A 1061 -38.64 -45.55 85.11
C LEU A 1061 -37.62 -46.42 85.85
N ASN A 1062 -36.41 -45.90 86.10
CA ASN A 1062 -35.36 -46.57 86.89
C ASN A 1062 -35.87 -47.12 88.24
N THR A 1063 -36.71 -46.35 88.94
CA THR A 1063 -37.35 -46.74 90.21
C THR A 1063 -38.28 -47.96 90.11
N GLN A 1064 -38.67 -48.36 88.90
CA GLN A 1064 -39.54 -49.50 88.63
C GLN A 1064 -38.76 -50.72 88.11
N VAL A 1065 -37.52 -50.56 87.65
CA VAL A 1065 -36.68 -51.63 87.07
C VAL A 1065 -36.52 -52.81 88.03
N ASP A 1066 -36.29 -52.56 89.33
CA ASP A 1066 -36.16 -53.60 90.36
C ASP A 1066 -37.39 -54.51 90.48
N THR A 1067 -38.58 -54.00 90.13
CA THR A 1067 -39.82 -54.80 90.12
C THR A 1067 -39.77 -55.85 89.03
N LEU A 1068 -39.26 -55.49 87.85
CA LEU A 1068 -39.08 -56.42 86.73
C LEU A 1068 -37.95 -57.41 87.02
N ILE A 1069 -36.79 -56.93 87.51
CA ILE A 1069 -35.66 -57.80 87.90
C ILE A 1069 -36.11 -58.85 88.91
N SER A 1070 -36.82 -58.43 89.97
CA SER A 1070 -37.29 -59.35 91.02
C SER A 1070 -38.24 -60.44 90.47
N ALA A 1071 -39.07 -60.10 89.50
CA ALA A 1071 -39.99 -61.05 88.86
C ALA A 1071 -39.28 -61.97 87.86
N MET A 1072 -38.33 -61.42 87.10
CA MET A 1072 -37.54 -62.14 86.09
C MET A 1072 -36.53 -63.10 86.73
N ALA A 1073 -35.95 -62.76 87.88
CA ALA A 1073 -35.02 -63.61 88.64
C ALA A 1073 -35.60 -64.95 89.12
N ALA A 1074 -36.93 -65.12 89.08
CA ALA A 1074 -37.60 -66.39 89.36
C ALA A 1074 -37.47 -67.42 88.22
N PHE A 1075 -36.92 -67.02 87.07
CA PHE A 1075 -36.79 -67.83 85.87
C PHE A 1075 -35.35 -67.75 85.32
N ASP A 1076 -34.97 -68.75 84.53
CA ASP A 1076 -33.72 -68.69 83.77
C ASP A 1076 -33.88 -67.71 82.59
N ALA A 1077 -32.85 -66.90 82.31
CA ALA A 1077 -32.88 -65.99 81.17
C ALA A 1077 -33.14 -66.77 79.85
N PRO A 1078 -34.01 -66.26 78.96
CA PRO A 1078 -34.29 -66.93 77.68
C PRO A 1078 -33.03 -67.15 76.84
N SER A 1079 -32.86 -68.34 76.28
CA SER A 1079 -31.72 -68.64 75.39
C SER A 1079 -31.80 -67.86 74.08
N GLY A 1080 -30.65 -67.39 73.57
CA GLY A 1080 -30.54 -66.68 72.29
C GLY A 1080 -31.24 -67.40 71.13
N GLY A 1081 -32.02 -66.65 70.35
CA GLY A 1081 -32.81 -67.16 69.21
C GLY A 1081 -34.27 -67.54 69.51
N THR A 1082 -34.76 -67.37 70.76
CA THR A 1082 -36.18 -67.51 71.09
C THR A 1082 -36.91 -66.18 70.91
N THR A 1083 -37.79 -66.05 69.91
CA THR A 1083 -38.39 -64.75 69.53
C THR A 1083 -39.59 -64.31 70.37
N THR A 1084 -40.08 -65.18 71.26
CA THR A 1084 -41.17 -64.89 72.21
C THR A 1084 -40.93 -65.64 73.51
N LEU A 1085 -41.32 -65.06 74.64
CA LEU A 1085 -41.27 -65.73 75.94
C LEU A 1085 -42.02 -67.08 75.93
N PRO A 1086 -41.47 -68.14 76.56
CA PRO A 1086 -42.19 -69.39 76.80
C PRO A 1086 -43.53 -69.14 77.51
N GLU A 1087 -44.56 -69.93 77.20
CA GLU A 1087 -45.94 -69.72 77.70
C GLU A 1087 -46.01 -69.60 79.24
N ALA A 1088 -45.20 -70.38 79.97
CA ALA A 1088 -45.14 -70.33 81.43
C ALA A 1088 -44.59 -69.00 81.96
N TYR A 1089 -43.63 -68.39 81.25
CA TYR A 1089 -43.00 -67.14 81.65
C TYR A 1089 -43.96 -65.99 81.31
N ARG A 1090 -44.57 -66.05 80.11
CA ARG A 1090 -45.57 -65.10 79.63
C ARG A 1090 -46.75 -64.94 80.59
N ALA A 1091 -47.30 -66.05 81.08
CA ALA A 1091 -48.43 -66.04 82.02
C ALA A 1091 -48.11 -65.33 83.36
N ALA A 1092 -46.84 -65.35 83.79
CA ALA A 1092 -46.39 -64.71 85.02
C ALA A 1092 -45.91 -63.26 84.82
N LEU A 1093 -45.21 -62.99 83.73
CA LEU A 1093 -44.51 -61.73 83.50
C LEU A 1093 -45.35 -60.70 82.73
N VAL A 1094 -46.18 -61.09 81.75
CA VAL A 1094 -46.94 -60.13 80.93
C VAL A 1094 -47.84 -59.19 81.74
N PRO A 1095 -48.67 -59.66 82.69
CA PRO A 1095 -49.49 -58.75 83.50
C PRO A 1095 -48.67 -57.74 84.28
N LEU A 1096 -47.47 -58.13 84.72
CA LEU A 1096 -46.55 -57.24 85.43
C LEU A 1096 -45.94 -56.23 84.46
N ILE A 1097 -45.33 -56.71 83.37
CA ILE A 1097 -44.73 -55.88 82.30
C ILE A 1097 -45.73 -54.82 81.83
N THR A 1098 -46.95 -55.19 81.46
CA THR A 1098 -47.99 -54.23 81.01
C THR A 1098 -48.45 -53.24 82.10
N SER A 1099 -48.26 -53.56 83.39
CA SER A 1099 -48.61 -52.67 84.50
C SER A 1099 -47.47 -51.77 84.98
N THR A 1100 -46.22 -52.18 84.70
CA THR A 1100 -45.00 -51.48 85.13
C THR A 1100 -44.54 -50.47 84.09
N TRP A 1101 -44.65 -50.83 82.81
CA TRP A 1101 -44.48 -49.92 81.69
C TRP A 1101 -45.74 -49.05 81.54
N SER A 1102 -45.58 -47.73 81.56
CA SER A 1102 -46.68 -46.75 81.53
C SER A 1102 -46.97 -46.18 80.16
#